data_AF-A0A9R1PTX1-F1
#
_entry.id   AF-A0A9R1PTX1-F1
#
_cell.length_a   1.000
_cell.length_b   1.000
_cell.length_c   1.000
_cell.angle_alpha   90.00
_cell.angle_beta   90.00
_cell.angle_gamma   90.00
#
_symmetry.space_group_name_H-M   'P 1'
#
loop_
_entity.id
_entity.type
_entity.pdbx_description
1 polymer ?
#
loop_
_entity_poly.entity_id
_entity_poly.type
_entity_poly.pdbx_seq_one_letter_code
_entity_poly.pdbx_strand_id
1 'polypeptide(L)'
;MAPRRFLLLAILLVLLGAHGFGRGAAQAADQFAYNGFADANLTLDGLAAVAPNGLLALSNGTSQAAGHAFHPTPLRMRNGTVQSFSVAFVFAIVSNFTVLSDNGMAFVVAPSTRLSTFNAGQYLGILNVTDNGKPDNGVFAVELDTMLNPEFQDMNSNHVGVDLNSLRSVQNHSAGWYDDATGVFNNLSLISRQPMQVWVDYDGATTRLDVTMAPLDVPRPKKPLISAPVNLSAVVTDTAYVGFSAATGVIFTRHYVLGWSFALNGPAPPLDTSKLPSLPRFGPKPRSKVLEIVLPIATAAFVLALAIAFFMFVRTRIRYAEVREDWEVEFGPHRFAYKELYKATKGFKNRQLLGTGGFGRVYKGVLPKSNLEIAVKRVSHDSKQGMKEFIAEVVSLGHLRHRNLVQLLGYCRRQGELLLVYDCMPNGSLDKYLHDKTKPVLDWSQRFQIIRGVASGLLYLHEDWDKIVIHRDIKASNVLLDADMNGRLGDFGLARLYDHGVDPQTTHVVGTMGYLAPELVRTGKATPVTDVFAFGVFVLEVTCGRRPLGCIAPDDQNVLLDWVQEHERRRAGLDTVDPRLCGKYDADEARLAIKLGLMCAHPLPDARPGMRQVTQYLEGEVAMPEVVPTFLSYTTLALMQNDGFDSFAMSFPSTVTTDASPTSGDVSAVSGLSGGRIALVTGGNKGVGLETCRQLASKGLKVVLTARNEARGLEAVEGVRRSGADVVFHQLDVIDPDSVARLADFVRDQFGKLDILINNAGISGVDRDPVLVAKVKEQVESMDVDQRVQWMKENSKETYEEAKECMRTNYYGAKLVTEALLPLLQLSSSGRIVNVSSGFSLLRNFNNEELKNEFNDVDNLTEKKLEELLDSFLEDFKANLIEAHGWPTGGSSAYKVAKATLNAYTRILAKNYPRMRINCLTPGYVKSDMSMHMGVLTPEEGASNPVKVALLPDDGPTGAYFDRDGVASFV
;
A
#
# COMPACT_ATOMS: atom_id res chain seq x y z
N MET A 1 -32.31 -65.92 -23.00
CA MET A 1 -30.87 -65.61 -22.97
C MET A 1 -30.46 -65.16 -21.57
N ALA A 2 -30.08 -66.14 -20.77
CA ALA A 2 -28.87 -66.25 -19.94
C ALA A 2 -27.71 -65.21 -20.21
N PRO A 3 -26.63 -65.18 -19.39
CA PRO A 3 -26.46 -64.50 -18.07
C PRO A 3 -25.08 -63.76 -18.00
N ARG A 4 -24.59 -63.14 -16.91
CA ARG A 4 -23.84 -63.67 -15.73
C ARG A 4 -23.23 -62.43 -15.04
N ARG A 5 -23.28 -62.11 -13.74
CA ARG A 5 -23.48 -62.84 -12.46
C ARG A 5 -22.69 -64.15 -12.39
N PHE A 6 -21.39 -64.05 -12.13
CA PHE A 6 -20.54 -65.11 -11.56
C PHE A 6 -19.21 -64.51 -11.08
N LEU A 7 -19.18 -63.94 -9.86
CA LEU A 7 -17.97 -63.94 -9.00
C LEU A 7 -18.32 -63.57 -7.55
N LEU A 8 -19.39 -64.15 -7.01
CA LEU A 8 -19.80 -63.98 -5.60
C LEU A 8 -20.22 -65.31 -4.95
N LEU A 9 -19.86 -66.45 -5.56
CA LEU A 9 -20.30 -67.78 -5.15
C LEU A 9 -19.17 -68.82 -5.04
N ALA A 10 -17.93 -68.39 -4.72
CA ALA A 10 -16.80 -69.31 -4.56
C ALA A 10 -16.05 -69.20 -3.22
N ILE A 11 -16.51 -68.38 -2.27
CA ILE A 11 -15.82 -68.24 -0.96
C ILE A 11 -16.73 -68.62 0.24
N LEU A 12 -18.02 -68.90 0.02
CA LEU A 12 -18.96 -69.19 1.11
C LEU A 12 -19.20 -70.69 1.43
N LEU A 13 -18.31 -71.60 1.00
CA LEU A 13 -18.53 -73.05 1.17
C LEU A 13 -17.28 -73.87 1.57
N VAL A 14 -16.37 -73.28 2.36
CA VAL A 14 -15.28 -74.05 3.04
C VAL A 14 -15.29 -73.82 4.57
N LEU A 15 -16.35 -73.22 5.13
CA LEU A 15 -16.46 -72.96 6.58
C LEU A 15 -17.29 -73.99 7.37
N LEU A 16 -17.35 -75.24 6.92
CA LEU A 16 -17.88 -76.35 7.73
C LEU A 16 -17.02 -77.60 7.55
N GLY A 17 -16.33 -77.98 8.63
CA GLY A 17 -15.75 -79.31 8.79
C GLY A 17 -14.25 -79.33 9.05
N ALA A 18 -13.86 -79.11 10.31
CA ALA A 18 -13.12 -80.10 11.09
C ALA A 18 -12.55 -79.45 12.35
N HIS A 19 -13.31 -79.55 13.44
CA HIS A 19 -12.70 -79.66 14.77
C HIS A 19 -11.77 -80.87 14.78
N GLY A 20 -10.47 -80.59 14.89
CA GLY A 20 -9.45 -81.55 15.32
C GLY A 20 -8.80 -81.03 16.59
N PHE A 21 -9.40 -81.33 17.74
CA PHE A 21 -8.80 -81.11 19.05
C PHE A 21 -7.51 -81.96 19.16
N GLY A 22 -6.36 -81.31 19.04
CA GLY A 22 -5.08 -81.84 19.52
C GLY A 22 -4.90 -81.45 20.99
N ARG A 23 -5.40 -82.27 21.92
CA ARG A 23 -4.98 -82.25 23.32
C ARG A 23 -3.51 -82.69 23.37
N GLY A 24 -2.58 -81.74 23.39
CA GLY A 24 -1.19 -81.94 23.78
C GLY A 24 -1.02 -81.56 25.25
N ALA A 25 -0.62 -82.50 26.09
CA ALA A 25 -0.37 -82.30 27.50
C ALA A 25 0.68 -81.19 27.72
N ALA A 26 0.37 -80.25 28.62
CA ALA A 26 1.27 -79.20 29.04
C ALA A 26 2.48 -79.81 29.77
N GLN A 27 3.61 -79.87 29.08
CA GLN A 27 4.91 -80.00 29.70
C GLN A 27 5.31 -78.59 30.14
N ALA A 28 5.52 -78.39 31.45
CA ALA A 28 6.07 -77.16 31.99
C ALA A 28 7.45 -76.97 31.36
N ALA A 29 7.54 -76.11 30.35
CA ALA A 29 8.81 -75.69 29.82
C ALA A 29 9.36 -74.66 30.82
N ASP A 30 10.40 -75.04 31.57
CA ASP A 30 11.16 -74.15 32.45
C ASP A 30 11.88 -73.02 31.66
N GLN A 31 11.56 -72.85 30.37
CA GLN A 31 12.16 -71.93 29.42
C GLN A 31 11.16 -71.58 28.30
N PHE A 32 11.09 -70.32 27.89
CA PHE A 32 10.31 -69.87 26.73
C PHE A 32 10.94 -68.65 26.04
N ALA A 33 10.58 -68.42 24.78
CA ALA A 33 10.98 -67.24 24.03
C ALA A 33 9.88 -66.80 23.04
N TYR A 34 9.45 -65.55 23.17
CA TYR A 34 8.48 -64.85 22.34
C TYR A 34 9.20 -63.81 21.47
N ASN A 35 9.39 -64.13 20.18
CA ASN A 35 9.94 -63.20 19.19
C ASN A 35 8.79 -62.43 18.53
N GLY A 36 8.04 -61.67 19.33
CA GLY A 36 6.70 -61.18 19.00
C GLY A 36 5.60 -62.07 19.58
N PHE A 37 4.38 -61.53 19.61
CA PHE A 37 3.27 -62.06 20.41
C PHE A 37 2.03 -62.46 19.59
N ALA A 38 2.11 -62.46 18.26
CA ALA A 38 0.95 -62.74 17.39
C ALA A 38 0.28 -64.10 17.70
N ASP A 39 1.08 -65.11 18.01
CA ASP A 39 0.64 -66.47 18.38
C ASP A 39 0.90 -66.79 19.87
N ALA A 40 1.27 -65.79 20.68
CA ALA A 40 1.60 -65.99 22.08
C ALA A 40 0.33 -66.12 22.93
N ASN A 41 0.22 -67.22 23.67
CA ASN A 41 -0.83 -67.40 24.65
C ASN A 41 -0.44 -66.69 25.95
N LEU A 42 -0.86 -65.44 26.14
CA LEU A 42 -0.61 -64.63 27.33
C LEU A 42 -1.89 -64.44 28.16
N THR A 43 -1.75 -64.34 29.48
CA THR A 43 -2.82 -63.85 30.36
C THR A 43 -2.74 -62.33 30.41
N LEU A 44 -3.70 -61.66 29.78
CA LEU A 44 -3.77 -60.19 29.71
C LEU A 44 -4.83 -59.66 30.67
N ASP A 45 -4.52 -58.56 31.36
CA ASP A 45 -5.44 -57.83 32.23
C ASP A 45 -5.32 -56.30 32.01
N GLY A 46 -6.36 -55.56 32.37
CA GLY A 46 -6.42 -54.10 32.18
C GLY A 46 -6.37 -53.69 30.70
N LEU A 47 -5.47 -52.75 30.36
CA LEU A 47 -5.31 -52.22 28.99
C LEU A 47 -4.37 -53.05 28.10
N ALA A 48 -3.82 -54.15 28.60
CA ALA A 48 -2.86 -54.93 27.83
C ALA A 48 -3.52 -55.62 26.62
N ALA A 49 -2.93 -55.46 25.44
CA ALA A 49 -3.42 -56.03 24.20
C ALA A 49 -2.27 -56.36 23.24
N VAL A 50 -2.46 -57.40 22.42
CA VAL A 50 -1.54 -57.75 21.33
C VAL A 50 -2.07 -57.16 20.02
N ALA A 51 -1.25 -56.33 19.36
CA ALA A 51 -1.58 -55.75 18.07
C ALA A 51 -1.46 -56.80 16.93
N PRO A 52 -2.11 -56.59 15.76
CA PRO A 52 -2.09 -57.55 14.65
C PRO A 52 -0.70 -57.91 14.11
N ASN A 53 0.29 -57.03 14.30
CA ASN A 53 1.68 -57.29 13.91
C ASN A 53 2.48 -58.07 14.97
N GLY A 54 1.84 -58.52 16.05
CA GLY A 54 2.47 -59.24 17.16
C GLY A 54 3.14 -58.35 18.22
N LEU A 55 2.89 -57.03 18.23
CA LEU A 55 3.39 -56.13 19.26
C LEU A 55 2.53 -56.20 20.53
N LEU A 56 3.13 -56.44 21.69
CA LEU A 56 2.42 -56.38 22.98
C LEU A 56 2.40 -54.94 23.48
N ALA A 57 1.21 -54.34 23.57
CA ALA A 57 0.99 -53.04 24.17
C ALA A 57 0.44 -53.23 25.59
N LEU A 58 1.17 -52.80 26.61
CA LEU A 58 0.70 -52.82 28.00
C LEU A 58 -0.24 -51.63 28.29
N SER A 59 -0.21 -50.60 27.46
CA SER A 59 -1.10 -49.44 27.54
C SER A 59 -1.37 -48.86 26.15
N ASN A 60 -2.54 -48.27 25.96
CA ASN A 60 -2.98 -47.65 24.70
C ASN A 60 -2.92 -46.10 24.73
N GLY A 61 -2.44 -45.52 25.85
CA GLY A 61 -2.38 -44.07 26.10
C GLY A 61 -3.62 -43.50 26.79
N THR A 62 -4.60 -44.30 27.20
CA THR A 62 -5.72 -43.82 28.02
C THR A 62 -5.18 -43.30 29.36
N SER A 63 -5.68 -42.15 29.82
CA SER A 63 -5.25 -41.57 31.09
C SER A 63 -5.75 -42.38 32.28
N GLN A 64 -4.94 -42.50 33.32
CA GLN A 64 -5.30 -43.16 34.58
C GLN A 64 -5.76 -44.61 34.36
N ALA A 65 -4.85 -45.47 33.96
CA ALA A 65 -5.14 -46.89 33.77
C ALA A 65 -3.88 -47.74 33.97
N ALA A 66 -4.06 -49.06 34.05
CA ALA A 66 -2.96 -50.02 34.11
C ALA A 66 -3.22 -51.18 33.15
N GLY A 67 -2.17 -51.87 32.75
CA GLY A 67 -2.27 -53.09 31.97
C GLY A 67 -1.18 -54.08 32.32
N HIS A 68 -1.54 -55.36 32.28
CA HIS A 68 -0.70 -56.46 32.72
C HIS A 68 -0.68 -57.57 31.69
N ALA A 69 0.50 -58.18 31.51
CA ALA A 69 0.67 -59.32 30.63
C ALA A 69 1.54 -60.37 31.30
N PHE A 70 0.99 -61.54 31.57
CA PHE A 70 1.65 -62.64 32.28
C PHE A 70 1.78 -63.88 31.40
N HIS A 71 2.85 -64.65 31.64
CA HIS A 71 2.93 -66.02 31.15
C HIS A 71 1.81 -66.84 31.83
N PRO A 72 0.97 -67.59 31.08
CA PRO A 72 -0.25 -68.21 31.61
C PRO A 72 -0.02 -69.26 32.69
N THR A 73 1.15 -69.90 32.73
CA THR A 73 1.44 -70.96 33.69
C THR A 73 2.36 -70.42 34.78
N PRO A 74 2.02 -70.62 36.07
CA PRO A 74 2.92 -70.25 37.16
C PRO A 74 4.17 -71.14 37.13
N LEU A 75 5.31 -70.53 37.40
CA LEU A 75 6.61 -71.18 37.45
C LEU A 75 6.95 -71.56 38.87
N ARG A 76 7.57 -72.72 39.06
CA ARG A 76 8.08 -73.14 40.37
C ARG A 76 9.36 -72.36 40.65
N MET A 77 9.27 -71.28 41.42
CA MET A 77 10.42 -70.41 41.71
C MET A 77 11.26 -70.91 42.89
N ARG A 78 10.75 -71.86 43.69
CA ARG A 78 11.50 -72.46 44.80
C ARG A 78 11.65 -73.97 44.71
N ASN A 79 12.83 -74.43 45.07
CA ASN A 79 13.13 -75.83 45.34
C ASN A 79 14.08 -75.91 46.56
N GLY A 80 13.52 -75.65 47.75
CA GLY A 80 14.30 -75.41 48.97
C GLY A 80 14.73 -73.95 49.10
N THR A 81 15.53 -73.46 48.14
CA THR A 81 15.89 -72.04 47.97
C THR A 81 15.23 -71.46 46.72
N VAL A 82 15.27 -70.14 46.56
CA VAL A 82 14.85 -69.48 45.31
C VAL A 82 15.77 -69.94 44.19
N GLN A 83 15.18 -70.41 43.09
CA GLN A 83 15.91 -70.89 41.91
C GLN A 83 16.48 -69.71 41.13
N SER A 84 17.63 -69.93 40.49
CA SER A 84 18.20 -68.93 39.58
C SER A 84 17.30 -68.76 38.37
N PHE A 85 17.20 -67.54 37.84
CA PHE A 85 16.43 -67.28 36.63
C PHE A 85 17.09 -66.21 35.78
N SER A 86 16.81 -66.26 34.48
CA SER A 86 17.30 -65.31 33.50
C SER A 86 16.13 -64.81 32.67
N VAL A 87 16.07 -63.50 32.44
CA VAL A 87 15.04 -62.84 31.64
C VAL A 87 15.72 -61.93 30.63
N ALA A 88 15.26 -61.96 29.39
CA ALA A 88 15.64 -60.99 28.38
C ALA A 88 14.39 -60.45 27.70
N PHE A 89 14.22 -59.14 27.63
CA PHE A 89 13.07 -58.55 26.93
C PHE A 89 13.45 -57.28 26.19
N VAL A 90 12.74 -57.03 25.09
CA VAL A 90 12.87 -55.82 24.28
C VAL A 90 11.63 -54.98 24.47
N PHE A 91 11.81 -53.72 24.87
CA PHE A 91 10.71 -52.80 25.16
C PHE A 91 10.91 -51.46 24.47
N ALA A 92 9.85 -50.66 24.42
CA ALA A 92 9.91 -49.25 24.10
C ALA A 92 8.80 -48.48 24.82
N ILE A 93 9.17 -47.33 25.39
CA ILE A 93 8.22 -46.38 25.98
C ILE A 93 8.06 -45.20 25.02
N VAL A 94 6.81 -44.94 24.61
CA VAL A 94 6.47 -43.92 23.63
C VAL A 94 5.52 -42.91 24.25
N SER A 95 6.05 -41.76 24.65
CA SER A 95 5.26 -40.59 25.06
C SER A 95 4.97 -39.67 23.87
N ASN A 96 3.82 -39.00 23.89
CA ASN A 96 3.50 -37.92 22.95
C ASN A 96 4.48 -36.73 23.07
N PHE A 97 5.04 -36.50 24.25
CA PHE A 97 6.05 -35.47 24.48
C PHE A 97 7.45 -36.10 24.49
N THR A 98 8.46 -35.35 24.05
CA THR A 98 9.85 -35.85 23.94
C THR A 98 10.67 -35.67 25.21
N VAL A 99 10.13 -34.93 26.19
CA VAL A 99 10.81 -34.57 27.45
C VAL A 99 9.98 -34.92 28.69
N LEU A 100 8.78 -35.46 28.50
CA LEU A 100 7.85 -35.74 29.58
C LEU A 100 7.14 -37.06 29.31
N SER A 101 7.03 -37.91 30.34
CA SER A 101 6.39 -39.22 30.29
C SER A 101 5.66 -39.49 31.60
N ASP A 102 5.14 -40.70 31.75
CA ASP A 102 4.31 -41.13 32.87
C ASP A 102 5.05 -42.14 33.78
N ASN A 103 4.36 -42.85 34.66
CA ASN A 103 4.92 -43.73 35.71
C ASN A 103 5.85 -44.86 35.20
N GLY A 104 5.89 -45.18 33.90
CA GLY A 104 6.78 -46.20 33.35
C GLY A 104 6.20 -47.62 33.32
N MET A 105 7.08 -48.63 33.28
CA MET A 105 6.71 -50.05 33.24
C MET A 105 7.67 -50.92 34.06
N ALA A 106 7.29 -52.16 34.36
CA ALA A 106 8.15 -53.10 35.09
C ALA A 106 8.01 -54.53 34.58
N PHE A 107 9.11 -55.30 34.72
CA PHE A 107 9.05 -56.76 34.76
C PHE A 107 8.68 -57.19 36.19
N VAL A 108 7.73 -58.11 36.34
CA VAL A 108 7.13 -58.46 37.62
C VAL A 108 7.12 -59.97 37.84
N VAL A 109 7.47 -60.38 39.06
CA VAL A 109 7.25 -61.72 39.62
C VAL A 109 6.25 -61.60 40.78
N ALA A 110 5.09 -62.23 40.65
CA ALA A 110 3.99 -62.07 41.61
C ALA A 110 3.25 -63.40 41.88
N PRO A 111 2.59 -63.57 43.05
CA PRO A 111 1.87 -64.80 43.39
C PRO A 111 0.58 -64.99 42.56
N SER A 112 0.10 -63.94 41.89
CA SER A 112 -1.15 -63.90 41.12
C SER A 112 -0.97 -63.05 39.85
N THR A 113 -1.73 -63.37 38.80
CA THR A 113 -1.84 -62.54 37.58
C THR A 113 -2.77 -61.34 37.74
N ARG A 114 -3.61 -61.36 38.80
CA ARG A 114 -4.47 -60.24 39.19
C ARG A 114 -3.76 -59.44 40.27
N LEU A 115 -3.16 -58.34 39.88
CA LEU A 115 -2.56 -57.36 40.78
C LEU A 115 -3.69 -56.44 41.31
N SER A 116 -3.57 -55.95 42.55
CA SER A 116 -4.67 -55.35 43.32
C SER A 116 -5.34 -54.15 42.62
N THR A 117 -6.65 -54.02 42.81
CA THR A 117 -7.57 -53.17 42.02
C THR A 117 -7.38 -51.65 42.20
N PHE A 118 -7.04 -50.99 41.08
CA PHE A 118 -7.28 -49.60 40.67
C PHE A 118 -7.24 -48.47 41.73
N ASN A 119 -6.03 -47.96 42.02
CA ASN A 119 -5.82 -46.51 42.01
C ASN A 119 -5.24 -46.15 40.65
N ALA A 120 -6.14 -45.79 39.74
CA ALA A 120 -5.88 -45.53 38.34
C ALA A 120 -4.76 -44.48 38.13
N GLY A 121 -3.56 -44.94 37.73
CA GLY A 121 -2.46 -44.10 37.23
C GLY A 121 -1.29 -43.80 38.17
N GLN A 122 -1.02 -44.64 39.18
CA GLN A 122 0.20 -44.60 40.02
C GLN A 122 0.69 -46.03 40.36
N TYR A 123 1.85 -46.16 41.01
CA TYR A 123 2.41 -47.44 41.50
C TYR A 123 2.76 -48.50 40.43
N LEU A 124 3.10 -48.07 39.20
CA LEU A 124 3.42 -48.95 38.06
C LEU A 124 2.33 -49.99 37.70
N GLY A 125 1.13 -49.87 38.28
CA GLY A 125 0.07 -50.85 38.18
C GLY A 125 0.30 -52.11 39.03
N ILE A 126 1.31 -52.13 39.89
CA ILE A 126 1.73 -53.32 40.66
C ILE A 126 1.09 -53.32 42.05
N LEU A 127 1.11 -52.18 42.71
CA LEU A 127 0.69 -51.96 44.08
C LEU A 127 -0.32 -50.80 44.14
N ASN A 128 -0.77 -50.45 45.34
CA ASN A 128 -1.59 -49.29 45.63
C ASN A 128 -1.17 -48.63 46.96
N VAL A 129 -1.79 -47.49 47.27
CA VAL A 129 -1.49 -46.71 48.47
C VAL A 129 -1.66 -47.50 49.78
N THR A 130 -2.52 -48.52 49.80
CA THR A 130 -2.81 -49.31 51.00
C THR A 130 -1.97 -50.56 51.16
N ASP A 131 -1.33 -51.05 50.10
CA ASP A 131 -0.50 -52.27 50.13
C ASP A 131 0.98 -52.03 49.86
N ASN A 132 1.39 -50.85 49.38
CA ASN A 132 2.79 -50.50 49.17
C ASN A 132 3.62 -50.67 50.45
N GLY A 133 4.62 -51.56 50.41
CA GLY A 133 5.50 -51.89 51.52
C GLY A 133 5.03 -53.03 52.43
N LYS A 134 3.89 -53.68 52.15
CA LYS A 134 3.43 -54.83 52.96
C LYS A 134 4.23 -56.10 52.64
N PRO A 135 4.74 -56.81 53.65
CA PRO A 135 5.54 -58.02 53.44
C PRO A 135 4.78 -59.16 52.76
N ASP A 136 3.44 -59.19 52.91
CA ASP A 136 2.58 -60.25 52.37
C ASP A 136 2.24 -60.10 50.87
N ASN A 137 2.70 -59.03 50.20
CA ASN A 137 2.45 -58.80 48.77
C ASN A 137 3.08 -59.90 47.90
N GLY A 138 4.28 -60.33 48.26
CA GLY A 138 5.06 -61.34 47.54
C GLY A 138 5.52 -60.92 46.14
N VAL A 139 5.76 -59.61 45.92
CA VAL A 139 6.07 -59.04 44.60
C VAL A 139 7.54 -58.63 44.51
N PHE A 140 8.20 -59.11 43.47
CA PHE A 140 9.50 -58.63 43.00
C PHE A 140 9.32 -57.94 41.65
N ALA A 141 9.92 -56.77 41.46
CA ALA A 141 9.90 -56.09 40.18
C ALA A 141 11.25 -55.46 39.81
N VAL A 142 11.49 -55.36 38.51
CA VAL A 142 12.53 -54.50 37.94
C VAL A 142 11.82 -53.40 37.17
N GLU A 143 11.84 -52.19 37.74
CA GLU A 143 11.14 -51.03 37.21
C GLU A 143 11.97 -50.26 36.19
N LEU A 144 11.28 -49.70 35.22
CA LEU A 144 11.76 -48.79 34.19
C LEU A 144 10.95 -47.51 34.33
N ASP A 145 11.36 -46.66 35.27
CA ASP A 145 10.59 -45.49 35.68
C ASP A 145 10.99 -44.24 34.89
N THR A 146 9.96 -43.53 34.43
CA THR A 146 10.09 -42.32 33.61
C THR A 146 9.50 -41.07 34.27
N MET A 147 9.15 -41.17 35.56
CA MET A 147 8.66 -40.10 36.39
C MET A 147 9.54 -39.98 37.65
N LEU A 148 9.57 -38.79 38.27
CA LEU A 148 10.24 -38.56 39.53
C LEU A 148 9.17 -38.41 40.61
N ASN A 149 9.05 -39.41 41.47
CA ASN A 149 8.14 -39.46 42.60
C ASN A 149 8.94 -39.37 43.91
N PRO A 150 9.03 -38.18 44.55
CA PRO A 150 9.77 -38.02 45.81
C PRO A 150 9.29 -38.93 46.95
N GLU A 151 8.02 -39.34 46.91
CA GLU A 151 7.41 -40.29 47.85
C GLU A 151 8.01 -41.70 47.78
N PHE A 152 8.52 -42.10 46.61
CA PHE A 152 9.19 -43.38 46.35
C PHE A 152 10.72 -43.28 46.45
N GLN A 153 11.25 -42.05 46.65
CA GLN A 153 12.68 -41.75 46.74
C GLN A 153 13.45 -42.00 45.44
N ASP A 154 12.81 -41.74 44.31
CA ASP A 154 13.43 -41.94 43.00
C ASP A 154 14.65 -41.03 42.83
N MET A 155 15.68 -41.57 42.19
CA MET A 155 16.91 -40.83 41.91
C MET A 155 16.70 -39.72 40.87
N ASN A 156 15.87 -39.97 39.85
CA ASN A 156 15.51 -39.04 38.79
C ASN A 156 14.35 -39.61 37.94
N SER A 157 13.86 -38.85 36.97
CA SER A 157 12.76 -39.23 36.08
C SER A 157 13.16 -40.12 34.90
N ASN A 158 14.25 -40.89 35.01
CA ASN A 158 14.77 -41.78 33.96
C ASN A 158 15.71 -42.83 34.57
N HIS A 159 15.17 -43.77 35.33
CA HIS A 159 15.97 -44.72 36.10
C HIS A 159 15.46 -46.16 35.98
N VAL A 160 16.34 -47.09 36.30
CA VAL A 160 16.03 -48.52 36.47
C VAL A 160 16.14 -48.84 37.95
N GLY A 161 15.14 -49.54 38.46
CA GLY A 161 15.00 -49.84 39.89
C GLY A 161 14.76 -51.32 40.16
N VAL A 162 14.99 -51.73 41.40
CA VAL A 162 14.77 -53.09 41.90
C VAL A 162 13.88 -53.02 43.11
N ASP A 163 12.67 -53.54 42.99
CA ASP A 163 11.59 -53.38 43.96
C ASP A 163 11.24 -54.69 44.65
N LEU A 164 11.06 -54.62 45.97
CA LEU A 164 10.65 -55.73 46.82
C LEU A 164 9.45 -55.30 47.66
N ASN A 165 8.26 -55.78 47.30
CA ASN A 165 6.98 -55.47 47.96
C ASN A 165 6.62 -53.97 48.08
N SER A 166 7.41 -53.08 47.49
CA SER A 166 7.37 -51.63 47.64
C SER A 166 7.94 -50.98 46.38
N LEU A 167 7.39 -49.85 45.94
CA LEU A 167 7.99 -48.99 44.89
C LEU A 167 9.21 -48.19 45.37
N ARG A 168 9.62 -48.35 46.62
CA ARG A 168 10.93 -47.86 47.05
C ARG A 168 11.99 -48.87 46.66
N SER A 169 12.65 -48.59 45.55
CA SER A 169 13.77 -49.36 45.02
C SER A 169 14.84 -49.64 46.09
N VAL A 170 15.16 -50.92 46.30
CA VAL A 170 16.30 -51.32 47.17
C VAL A 170 17.63 -51.02 46.51
N GLN A 171 17.65 -50.94 45.17
CA GLN A 171 18.77 -50.54 44.34
C GLN A 171 18.22 -49.81 43.12
N ASN A 172 18.83 -48.70 42.73
CA ASN A 172 18.47 -47.99 41.50
C ASN A 172 19.71 -47.41 40.82
N HIS A 173 19.58 -47.15 39.53
CA HIS A 173 20.59 -46.46 38.74
C HIS A 173 19.93 -45.70 37.59
N SER A 174 20.53 -44.58 37.17
CA SER A 174 20.07 -43.88 35.96
C SER A 174 20.11 -44.81 34.75
N ALA A 175 19.09 -44.77 33.90
CA ALA A 175 19.01 -45.66 32.75
C ALA A 175 20.16 -45.40 31.76
N GLY A 176 20.89 -46.44 31.40
CA GLY A 176 22.10 -46.34 30.59
C GLY A 176 22.88 -47.65 30.53
N TRP A 177 24.03 -47.62 29.87
CA TRP A 177 24.87 -48.81 29.68
C TRP A 177 26.35 -48.44 29.67
N TYR A 178 27.21 -49.39 30.02
CA TYR A 178 28.66 -49.20 29.96
C TYR A 178 29.20 -49.75 28.65
N ASP A 179 29.96 -48.94 27.93
CA ASP A 179 30.63 -49.37 26.71
C ASP A 179 31.79 -50.33 27.04
N ASP A 180 31.77 -51.53 26.46
CA ASP A 180 32.75 -52.57 26.77
C ASP A 180 34.17 -52.24 26.31
N ALA A 181 34.33 -51.35 25.31
CA ALA A 181 35.64 -50.98 24.77
C ALA A 181 36.27 -49.82 25.57
N THR A 182 35.45 -48.86 25.99
CA THR A 182 35.91 -47.61 26.63
C THR A 182 35.66 -47.56 28.14
N GLY A 183 34.76 -48.39 28.66
CA GLY A 183 34.28 -48.37 30.04
C GLY A 183 33.38 -47.17 30.38
N VAL A 184 33.09 -46.31 29.40
CA VAL A 184 32.31 -45.07 29.59
C VAL A 184 30.83 -45.40 29.76
N PHE A 185 30.17 -44.71 30.70
CA PHE A 185 28.73 -44.79 30.89
C PHE A 185 27.99 -43.94 29.84
N ASN A 186 27.13 -44.57 29.05
CA ASN A 186 26.27 -43.95 28.06
C ASN A 186 24.84 -43.87 28.59
N ASN A 187 24.35 -42.66 28.79
CA ASN A 187 22.98 -42.41 29.22
C ASN A 187 21.97 -42.85 28.15
N LEU A 188 20.89 -43.50 28.58
CA LEU A 188 19.76 -43.89 27.74
C LEU A 188 18.49 -43.22 28.23
N SER A 189 17.75 -42.58 27.34
CA SER A 189 16.41 -42.08 27.65
C SER A 189 15.38 -43.18 27.40
N LEU A 190 14.73 -43.67 28.46
CA LEU A 190 13.68 -44.69 28.39
C LEU A 190 12.54 -44.30 27.44
N ILE A 191 12.31 -42.99 27.25
CA ILE A 191 11.28 -42.41 26.39
C ILE A 191 11.77 -41.99 25.00
N SER A 192 12.94 -42.50 24.58
CA SER A 192 13.56 -42.22 23.27
C SER A 192 12.74 -42.72 22.07
N ARG A 193 11.67 -43.49 22.30
CA ARG A 193 10.85 -44.16 21.28
C ARG A 193 11.60 -45.19 20.44
N GLN A 194 12.80 -45.57 20.87
CA GLN A 194 13.59 -46.62 20.24
C GLN A 194 13.52 -47.90 21.06
N PRO A 195 13.54 -49.08 20.42
CA PRO A 195 13.64 -50.36 21.12
C PRO A 195 14.93 -50.46 21.94
N MET A 196 14.80 -50.91 23.18
CA MET A 196 15.92 -51.23 24.07
C MET A 196 15.76 -52.65 24.60
N GLN A 197 16.88 -53.31 24.86
CA GLN A 197 16.91 -54.64 25.44
C GLN A 197 17.39 -54.60 26.88
N VAL A 198 16.72 -55.36 27.74
CA VAL A 198 17.04 -55.52 29.16
C VAL A 198 17.28 -56.99 29.45
N TRP A 199 18.28 -57.28 30.26
CA TRP A 199 18.59 -58.59 30.80
C TRP A 199 18.55 -58.52 32.33
N VAL A 200 17.85 -59.48 32.94
CA VAL A 200 17.75 -59.62 34.39
C VAL A 200 18.17 -61.05 34.73
N ASP A 201 19.31 -61.18 35.39
CA ASP A 201 19.83 -62.47 35.84
C ASP A 201 19.87 -62.52 37.36
N TYR A 202 19.17 -63.50 37.93
CA TYR A 202 19.18 -63.78 39.36
C TYR A 202 19.92 -65.08 39.63
N ASP A 203 20.95 -65.02 40.46
CA ASP A 203 21.62 -66.18 41.00
C ASP A 203 21.12 -66.49 42.41
N GLY A 204 20.30 -67.54 42.52
CA GLY A 204 19.74 -68.00 43.79
C GLY A 204 20.76 -68.60 44.76
N ALA A 205 21.92 -69.06 44.26
CA ALA A 205 22.97 -69.62 45.12
C ALA A 205 23.76 -68.52 45.86
N THR A 206 24.02 -67.40 45.17
CA THR A 206 24.74 -66.24 45.74
C THR A 206 23.82 -65.11 46.18
N THR A 207 22.49 -65.25 45.96
CA THR A 207 21.48 -64.22 46.21
C THR A 207 21.82 -62.89 45.54
N ARG A 208 22.27 -62.94 44.28
CA ARG A 208 22.72 -61.77 43.53
C ARG A 208 21.82 -61.51 42.33
N LEU A 209 21.50 -60.24 42.10
CA LEU A 209 20.73 -59.78 40.94
C LEU A 209 21.61 -58.87 40.09
N ASP A 210 21.72 -59.21 38.80
CA ASP A 210 22.37 -58.40 37.79
C ASP A 210 21.34 -57.91 36.76
N VAL A 211 21.25 -56.59 36.60
CA VAL A 211 20.41 -55.94 35.58
C VAL A 211 21.33 -55.26 34.57
N THR A 212 21.18 -55.63 33.30
CA THR A 212 21.89 -55.02 32.18
C THR A 212 20.87 -54.43 31.21
N MET A 213 21.17 -53.29 30.58
CA MET A 213 20.35 -52.75 29.50
C MET A 213 21.22 -52.15 28.40
N ALA A 214 20.72 -52.08 27.16
CA ALA A 214 21.35 -51.41 26.03
C ALA A 214 20.34 -51.11 24.91
N PRO A 215 20.66 -50.24 23.93
CA PRO A 215 19.89 -50.16 22.69
C PRO A 215 19.84 -51.52 21.96
N LEU A 216 18.79 -51.78 21.18
CA LEU A 216 18.60 -53.08 20.51
C LEU A 216 19.78 -53.52 19.61
N ASP A 217 20.44 -52.57 18.95
CA ASP A 217 21.56 -52.85 18.04
C ASP A 217 22.92 -52.99 18.75
N VAL A 218 22.95 -52.85 20.08
CA VAL A 218 24.16 -52.97 20.89
C VAL A 218 24.18 -54.35 21.56
N PRO A 219 25.26 -55.15 21.40
CA PRO A 219 25.41 -56.41 22.11
C PRO A 219 25.33 -56.22 23.63
N ARG A 220 24.87 -57.26 24.35
CA ARG A 220 24.77 -57.24 25.82
C ARG A 220 26.09 -56.76 26.45
N PRO A 221 26.09 -55.62 27.17
CA PRO A 221 27.27 -55.13 27.89
C PRO A 221 27.78 -56.14 28.93
N LYS A 222 29.10 -56.25 29.07
CA LYS A 222 29.74 -57.11 30.10
C LYS A 222 29.56 -56.56 31.50
N LYS A 223 29.57 -55.24 31.66
CA LYS A 223 29.36 -54.58 32.94
C LYS A 223 27.86 -54.32 33.15
N PRO A 224 27.21 -54.94 34.14
CA PRO A 224 25.80 -54.69 34.43
C PRO A 224 25.58 -53.25 34.94
N LEU A 225 24.36 -52.75 34.73
CA LEU A 225 23.92 -51.45 35.22
C LEU A 225 23.72 -51.49 36.74
N ILE A 226 23.06 -52.52 37.24
CA ILE A 226 22.87 -52.81 38.66
C ILE A 226 23.42 -54.20 38.93
N SER A 227 24.21 -54.33 39.98
CA SER A 227 24.73 -55.61 40.45
C SER A 227 24.78 -55.60 41.97
N ALA A 228 23.86 -56.29 42.62
CA ALA A 228 23.67 -56.17 44.05
C ALA A 228 23.19 -57.47 44.71
N PRO A 229 23.51 -57.68 46.00
CA PRO A 229 22.93 -58.76 46.78
C PRO A 229 21.43 -58.47 47.04
N VAL A 230 20.55 -59.34 46.55
CA VAL A 230 19.10 -59.24 46.70
C VAL A 230 18.55 -60.60 47.14
N ASN A 231 18.03 -60.68 48.36
CA ASN A 231 17.46 -61.93 48.88
C ASN A 231 15.97 -62.02 48.56
N LEU A 232 15.62 -62.82 47.55
CA LEU A 232 14.24 -63.03 47.12
C LEU A 232 13.48 -64.07 47.97
N SER A 233 14.16 -64.73 48.93
CA SER A 233 13.57 -65.80 49.77
C SER A 233 12.51 -65.32 50.76
N ALA A 234 12.39 -64.01 50.98
CA ALA A 234 11.31 -63.43 51.78
C ALA A 234 10.13 -62.93 50.93
N VAL A 235 10.27 -62.90 49.60
CA VAL A 235 9.36 -62.20 48.68
C VAL A 235 8.71 -63.16 47.70
N VAL A 236 9.49 -63.94 46.96
CA VAL A 236 8.95 -64.81 45.88
C VAL A 236 8.37 -66.09 46.47
N THR A 237 7.12 -66.45 46.19
CA THR A 237 6.46 -67.68 46.67
C THR A 237 7.00 -68.96 46.01
N ASP A 238 6.59 -70.14 46.48
CA ASP A 238 7.01 -71.44 45.90
C ASP A 238 6.72 -71.53 44.39
N THR A 239 5.53 -71.05 44.01
CA THR A 239 5.10 -70.84 42.64
C THR A 239 4.75 -69.38 42.43
N ALA A 240 5.18 -68.79 41.33
CA ALA A 240 4.88 -67.39 40.98
C ALA A 240 4.66 -67.22 39.47
N TYR A 241 3.95 -66.17 39.10
CA TYR A 241 3.78 -65.73 37.72
C TYR A 241 4.84 -64.70 37.36
N VAL A 242 5.34 -64.79 36.13
CA VAL A 242 6.25 -63.81 35.53
C VAL A 242 5.50 -63.03 34.47
N GLY A 243 5.74 -61.72 34.38
CA GLY A 243 5.03 -60.88 33.42
C GLY A 243 5.50 -59.43 33.44
N PHE A 244 4.67 -58.56 32.88
CA PHE A 244 4.91 -57.13 32.84
C PHE A 244 3.70 -56.37 33.36
N SER A 245 3.98 -55.22 33.98
CA SER A 245 2.98 -54.24 34.41
C SER A 245 3.36 -52.86 33.88
N ALA A 246 2.38 -52.07 33.49
CA ALA A 246 2.59 -50.65 33.19
C ALA A 246 1.36 -49.84 33.66
N ALA A 247 1.61 -48.61 34.09
CA ALA A 247 0.56 -47.65 34.43
C ALA A 247 0.68 -46.37 33.60
N THR A 248 -0.47 -45.78 33.31
CA THR A 248 -0.60 -44.47 32.66
C THR A 248 -1.37 -43.54 33.60
N GLY A 249 -0.82 -42.36 33.85
CA GLY A 249 -1.38 -41.23 34.57
C GLY A 249 -2.00 -40.23 33.59
N VAL A 250 -1.64 -38.95 33.68
CA VAL A 250 -2.28 -37.87 32.88
C VAL A 250 -1.63 -37.74 31.48
N ILE A 251 -0.43 -38.27 31.28
CA ILE A 251 0.31 -38.09 30.04
C ILE A 251 0.08 -39.30 29.14
N PHE A 252 -0.22 -39.03 27.87
CA PHE A 252 -0.43 -40.06 26.85
C PHE A 252 0.88 -40.78 26.53
N THR A 253 1.22 -41.77 27.34
CA THR A 253 2.37 -42.66 27.19
C THR A 253 1.91 -44.08 26.88
N ARG A 254 2.62 -44.73 25.96
CA ARG A 254 2.37 -46.12 25.57
C ARG A 254 3.61 -46.96 25.88
N HIS A 255 3.38 -48.11 26.48
CA HIS A 255 4.42 -49.05 26.89
C HIS A 255 4.30 -50.31 26.04
N TYR A 256 5.36 -50.64 25.30
CA TYR A 256 5.38 -51.78 24.40
C TYR A 256 6.46 -52.78 24.78
N VAL A 257 6.15 -54.06 24.61
CA VAL A 257 7.11 -55.17 24.63
C VAL A 257 7.12 -55.80 23.24
N LEU A 258 8.31 -55.88 22.64
CA LEU A 258 8.51 -56.40 21.29
C LEU A 258 8.87 -57.89 21.34
N GLY A 259 9.63 -58.30 22.35
CA GLY A 259 10.01 -59.69 22.55
C GLY A 259 10.35 -59.96 24.01
N TRP A 260 10.19 -61.21 24.43
CA TRP A 260 10.38 -61.64 25.81
C TRP A 260 10.84 -63.09 25.87
N SER A 261 11.90 -63.33 26.63
CA SER A 261 12.55 -64.63 26.80
C SER A 261 12.85 -64.86 28.28
N PHE A 262 12.72 -66.09 28.73
CA PHE A 262 12.84 -66.47 30.13
C PHE A 262 13.37 -67.90 30.28
N ALA A 263 14.17 -68.15 31.32
CA ALA A 263 14.61 -69.49 31.71
C ALA A 263 14.81 -69.60 33.24
N LEU A 264 14.43 -70.74 33.81
CA LEU A 264 14.87 -71.17 35.15
C LEU A 264 16.17 -71.96 35.05
N ASN A 265 17.07 -71.74 36.01
CA ASN A 265 18.33 -72.45 36.18
C ASN A 265 19.21 -72.50 34.91
N GLY A 266 19.15 -71.45 34.09
CA GLY A 266 19.93 -71.32 32.87
C GLY A 266 19.74 -69.95 32.22
N PRO A 267 20.52 -69.63 31.17
CA PRO A 267 20.37 -68.40 30.44
C PRO A 267 19.07 -68.39 29.62
N ALA A 268 18.40 -67.24 29.57
CA ALA A 268 17.27 -67.03 28.69
C ALA A 268 17.71 -67.22 27.22
N PRO A 269 16.91 -67.91 26.38
CA PRO A 269 17.19 -68.01 24.95
C PRO A 269 17.38 -66.62 24.32
N PRO A 270 18.33 -66.44 23.39
CA PRO A 270 18.49 -65.15 22.71
C PRO A 270 17.25 -64.82 21.87
N LEU A 271 16.83 -63.56 21.90
CA LEU A 271 15.75 -63.06 21.05
C LEU A 271 16.27 -62.85 19.61
N ASP A 272 15.47 -63.29 18.64
CA ASP A 272 15.72 -63.09 17.21
C ASP A 272 15.25 -61.69 16.81
N THR A 273 16.17 -60.73 16.80
CA THR A 273 15.89 -59.32 16.53
C THR A 273 15.26 -59.08 15.16
N SER A 274 15.50 -59.98 14.19
CA SER A 274 14.94 -59.90 12.83
C SER A 274 13.44 -60.20 12.77
N LYS A 275 12.90 -60.89 13.78
CA LYS A 275 11.49 -61.28 13.88
C LYS A 275 10.67 -60.38 14.78
N LEU A 276 11.29 -59.41 15.46
CA LEU A 276 10.60 -58.53 16.37
C LEU A 276 9.57 -57.64 15.62
N PRO A 277 8.39 -57.41 16.21
CA PRO A 277 7.38 -56.56 15.62
C PRO A 277 7.85 -55.11 15.56
N SER A 278 7.47 -54.40 14.51
CA SER A 278 7.81 -52.98 14.35
C SER A 278 6.97 -52.08 15.26
N LEU A 279 7.60 -51.05 15.81
CA LEU A 279 6.90 -49.99 16.53
C LEU A 279 6.01 -49.18 15.58
N PRO A 280 4.84 -48.69 16.04
CA PRO A 280 4.02 -47.79 15.23
C PRO A 280 4.80 -46.49 14.97
N ARG A 281 4.66 -45.92 13.77
CA ARG A 281 5.35 -44.67 13.41
C ARG A 281 4.72 -43.48 14.15
N PHE A 282 5.45 -42.89 15.08
CA PHE A 282 5.02 -41.71 15.86
C PHE A 282 5.81 -40.46 15.48
N GLY A 283 5.16 -39.56 14.73
CA GLY A 283 5.72 -38.30 14.24
C GLY A 283 5.16 -37.92 12.87
N PRO A 284 5.21 -36.64 12.46
CA PRO A 284 4.88 -36.27 11.08
C PRO A 284 5.80 -37.04 10.14
N LYS A 285 5.25 -37.64 9.07
CA LYS A 285 6.03 -38.32 8.04
C LYS A 285 7.19 -37.39 7.62
N PRO A 286 8.45 -37.85 7.56
CA PRO A 286 9.52 -37.05 7.01
C PRO A 286 9.11 -36.70 5.58
N ARG A 287 8.86 -35.41 5.31
CA ARG A 287 8.60 -34.95 3.96
C ARG A 287 9.90 -35.16 3.18
N SER A 288 9.76 -35.74 1.99
CA SER A 288 10.90 -35.93 1.08
C SER A 288 11.63 -34.60 0.92
N LYS A 289 12.95 -34.55 1.14
CA LYS A 289 13.76 -33.34 0.91
C LYS A 289 13.68 -32.84 -0.54
N VAL A 290 13.33 -33.75 -1.47
CA VAL A 290 13.01 -33.37 -2.85
C VAL A 290 11.72 -32.55 -2.89
N LEU A 291 10.69 -32.93 -2.14
CA LEU A 291 9.45 -32.15 -2.04
C LEU A 291 9.65 -30.86 -1.23
N GLU A 292 10.47 -30.84 -0.18
CA GLU A 292 10.73 -29.61 0.60
C GLU A 292 11.54 -28.55 -0.13
N ILE A 293 12.32 -28.93 -1.16
CA ILE A 293 13.08 -27.97 -1.98
C ILE A 293 12.34 -27.71 -3.29
N VAL A 294 11.91 -28.77 -3.99
CA VAL A 294 11.25 -28.65 -5.30
C VAL A 294 9.83 -28.11 -5.17
N LEU A 295 9.08 -28.43 -4.10
CA LEU A 295 7.74 -27.88 -3.95
C LEU A 295 7.77 -26.37 -3.72
N PRO A 296 8.52 -25.77 -2.77
CA PRO A 296 8.55 -24.31 -2.68
C PRO A 296 9.21 -23.66 -3.89
N ILE A 297 10.18 -24.28 -4.58
CA ILE A 297 10.71 -23.72 -5.84
C ILE A 297 9.68 -23.81 -6.97
N ALA A 298 8.98 -24.92 -7.13
CA ALA A 298 7.95 -25.11 -8.14
C ALA A 298 6.69 -24.30 -7.80
N THR A 299 6.37 -24.14 -6.52
CA THR A 299 5.23 -23.32 -6.04
C THR A 299 5.60 -21.85 -6.16
N ALA A 300 6.82 -21.43 -5.84
CA ALA A 300 7.30 -20.07 -6.09
C ALA A 300 7.40 -19.80 -7.58
N ALA A 301 7.86 -20.75 -8.41
CA ALA A 301 7.88 -20.61 -9.87
C ALA A 301 6.47 -20.60 -10.46
N PHE A 302 5.53 -21.38 -9.91
CA PHE A 302 4.13 -21.40 -10.33
C PHE A 302 3.39 -20.14 -9.88
N VAL A 303 3.60 -19.68 -8.65
CA VAL A 303 3.09 -18.41 -8.13
C VAL A 303 3.73 -17.24 -8.87
N LEU A 304 5.02 -17.30 -9.22
CA LEU A 304 5.69 -16.30 -10.05
C LEU A 304 5.19 -16.35 -11.49
N ALA A 305 4.91 -17.53 -12.05
CA ALA A 305 4.32 -17.65 -13.38
C ALA A 305 2.87 -17.18 -13.39
N LEU A 306 2.08 -17.45 -12.35
CA LEU A 306 0.73 -16.93 -12.16
C LEU A 306 0.76 -15.44 -11.86
N ALA A 307 1.73 -14.93 -11.12
CA ALA A 307 1.92 -13.51 -10.85
C ALA A 307 2.45 -12.79 -12.08
N ILE A 308 3.27 -13.42 -12.93
CA ILE A 308 3.67 -12.90 -14.24
C ILE A 308 2.51 -12.99 -15.21
N ALA A 309 1.71 -14.05 -15.21
CA ALA A 309 0.54 -14.19 -16.07
C ALA A 309 -0.59 -13.25 -15.61
N PHE A 310 -0.80 -13.08 -14.31
CA PHE A 310 -1.71 -12.11 -13.71
C PHE A 310 -1.15 -10.71 -13.87
N PHE A 311 0.14 -10.46 -13.69
CA PHE A 311 0.76 -9.18 -14.03
C PHE A 311 0.71 -8.94 -15.52
N MET A 312 0.83 -9.94 -16.40
CA MET A 312 0.69 -9.78 -17.84
C MET A 312 -0.76 -9.60 -18.23
N PHE A 313 -1.71 -10.22 -17.52
CA PHE A 313 -3.16 -10.13 -17.70
C PHE A 313 -3.70 -8.82 -17.16
N VAL A 314 -3.25 -8.37 -16.00
CA VAL A 314 -3.47 -7.07 -15.37
C VAL A 314 -2.72 -6.01 -16.14
N ARG A 315 -1.46 -6.20 -16.53
CA ARG A 315 -0.75 -5.28 -17.42
C ARG A 315 -1.39 -5.25 -18.77
N THR A 316 -1.91 -6.33 -19.35
CA THR A 316 -2.72 -6.22 -20.58
C THR A 316 -4.06 -5.57 -20.28
N ARG A 317 -4.75 -5.91 -19.20
CA ARG A 317 -6.01 -5.29 -18.78
C ARG A 317 -5.87 -3.83 -18.37
N ILE A 318 -4.72 -3.35 -17.91
CA ILE A 318 -4.35 -1.97 -17.54
C ILE A 318 -3.80 -1.23 -18.76
N ARG A 319 -2.94 -1.88 -19.55
CA ARG A 319 -2.44 -1.36 -20.84
C ARG A 319 -3.55 -1.28 -21.90
N TYR A 320 -4.66 -1.99 -21.67
CA TYR A 320 -5.96 -1.93 -22.36
C TYR A 320 -7.10 -1.58 -21.38
N ALA A 321 -6.84 -1.02 -20.19
CA ALA A 321 -7.89 -0.56 -19.28
C ALA A 321 -8.39 0.75 -19.83
N GLU A 322 -9.53 0.68 -20.47
CA GLU A 322 -10.27 1.84 -20.89
C GLU A 322 -10.95 2.40 -19.64
N VAL A 323 -10.35 3.46 -19.09
CA VAL A 323 -11.04 4.35 -18.15
C VAL A 323 -12.22 4.94 -18.92
N ARG A 324 -13.41 4.47 -18.59
CA ARG A 324 -14.71 5.07 -18.93
C ARG A 324 -15.08 5.96 -17.76
N GLU A 325 -15.19 7.25 -18.01
CA GLU A 325 -15.76 8.21 -17.07
C GLU A 325 -17.22 8.46 -17.47
N ASP A 326 -18.06 8.77 -16.47
CA ASP A 326 -19.52 8.83 -16.58
C ASP A 326 -20.06 9.82 -17.62
N TRP A 327 -19.23 10.74 -18.13
CA TRP A 327 -19.59 11.69 -19.19
C TRP A 327 -19.64 11.07 -20.60
N GLU A 328 -19.15 9.84 -20.81
CA GLU A 328 -19.14 9.17 -22.13
C GLU A 328 -20.52 8.58 -22.55
N VAL A 329 -21.55 8.67 -21.71
CA VAL A 329 -22.83 7.96 -21.90
C VAL A 329 -23.87 8.78 -22.69
N GLU A 330 -23.70 10.10 -22.84
CA GLU A 330 -24.80 10.98 -23.29
C GLU A 330 -24.47 11.88 -24.49
N PHE A 331 -23.80 11.35 -25.54
CA PHE A 331 -23.64 11.91 -26.91
C PHE A 331 -22.32 12.63 -27.34
N GLY A 332 -21.15 12.28 -26.80
CA GLY A 332 -19.84 12.78 -27.32
C GLY A 332 -19.31 12.11 -28.62
N PRO A 333 -18.27 12.68 -29.29
CA PRO A 333 -17.67 12.12 -30.51
C PRO A 333 -17.06 10.73 -30.28
N HIS A 334 -17.09 9.84 -31.28
CA HIS A 334 -16.80 8.41 -31.10
C HIS A 334 -15.35 8.15 -30.63
N ARG A 335 -15.19 7.44 -29.51
CA ARG A 335 -13.86 7.07 -29.01
C ARG A 335 -13.26 5.94 -29.84
N PHE A 336 -12.12 6.20 -30.48
CA PHE A 336 -11.38 5.20 -31.26
C PHE A 336 -10.36 4.44 -30.41
N ALA A 337 -10.21 3.14 -30.66
CA ALA A 337 -9.14 2.37 -30.05
C ALA A 337 -7.79 2.73 -30.69
N TYR A 338 -6.74 2.95 -29.88
CA TYR A 338 -5.40 3.25 -30.38
C TYR A 338 -4.90 2.24 -31.42
N LYS A 339 -5.18 0.94 -31.21
CA LYS A 339 -4.79 -0.14 -32.13
C LYS A 339 -5.43 0.02 -33.52
N GLU A 340 -6.64 0.55 -33.58
CA GLU A 340 -7.35 0.84 -34.82
C GLU A 340 -6.70 2.00 -35.56
N LEU A 341 -6.44 3.11 -34.87
CA LEU A 341 -5.75 4.27 -35.45
C LEU A 341 -4.30 3.95 -35.86
N TYR A 342 -3.58 3.16 -35.06
CA TYR A 342 -2.23 2.69 -35.40
C TYR A 342 -2.23 1.84 -36.68
N LYS A 343 -3.24 0.97 -36.87
CA LYS A 343 -3.39 0.22 -38.11
C LYS A 343 -3.78 1.13 -39.28
N ALA A 344 -4.73 2.03 -39.06
CA ALA A 344 -5.21 2.97 -40.07
C ALA A 344 -4.08 3.85 -40.62
N THR A 345 -3.18 4.34 -39.76
CA THR A 345 -2.04 5.19 -40.13
C THR A 345 -0.77 4.39 -40.49
N LYS A 346 -0.88 3.06 -40.62
CA LYS A 346 0.25 2.15 -40.90
C LYS A 346 1.42 2.30 -39.91
N GLY A 347 1.10 2.58 -38.65
CA GLY A 347 2.03 2.77 -37.54
C GLY A 347 2.59 4.18 -37.42
N PHE A 348 1.83 5.22 -37.80
CA PHE A 348 2.26 6.61 -37.78
C PHE A 348 3.58 6.86 -38.51
N LYS A 349 3.80 6.15 -39.62
CA LYS A 349 5.01 6.28 -40.44
C LYS A 349 5.07 7.66 -41.09
N ASN A 350 6.27 8.20 -41.26
CA ASN A 350 6.50 9.51 -41.91
C ASN A 350 5.87 9.62 -43.31
N ARG A 351 5.72 8.50 -44.05
CA ARG A 351 5.05 8.48 -45.36
C ARG A 351 3.55 8.84 -45.29
N GLN A 352 2.92 8.72 -44.12
CA GLN A 352 1.53 9.11 -43.90
C GLN A 352 1.42 10.50 -43.27
N LEU A 353 2.52 11.22 -43.03
CA LEU A 353 2.49 12.55 -42.41
C LEU A 353 1.93 13.58 -43.41
N LEU A 354 0.84 14.24 -43.03
CA LEU A 354 0.20 15.32 -43.81
C LEU A 354 0.75 16.69 -43.46
N GLY A 355 1.18 16.88 -42.20
CA GLY A 355 1.74 18.14 -41.72
C GLY A 355 2.21 18.08 -40.27
N THR A 356 3.03 19.07 -39.92
CA THR A 356 3.54 19.30 -38.56
C THR A 356 3.29 20.75 -38.19
N GLY A 357 2.66 21.00 -37.04
CA GLY A 357 2.37 22.36 -36.54
C GLY A 357 2.65 22.48 -35.04
N GLY A 358 2.37 23.66 -34.47
CA GLY A 358 2.53 23.93 -33.03
C GLY A 358 1.72 22.99 -32.13
N PHE A 359 0.64 22.43 -32.68
CA PHE A 359 -0.30 21.54 -32.00
C PHE A 359 -0.04 20.05 -32.25
N GLY A 360 1.10 19.68 -32.84
CA GLY A 360 1.53 18.30 -33.05
C GLY A 360 1.64 17.86 -34.52
N ARG A 361 1.47 16.55 -34.76
CA ARG A 361 1.69 15.91 -36.08
C ARG A 361 0.39 15.29 -36.61
N VAL A 362 0.06 15.53 -37.87
CA VAL A 362 -1.17 15.01 -38.49
C VAL A 362 -0.84 13.91 -39.50
N TYR A 363 -1.50 12.76 -39.39
CA TYR A 363 -1.27 11.59 -40.22
C TYR A 363 -2.52 11.20 -41.03
N LYS A 364 -2.35 10.86 -42.30
CA LYS A 364 -3.40 10.21 -43.10
C LYS A 364 -3.59 8.76 -42.61
N GLY A 365 -4.83 8.32 -42.54
CA GLY A 365 -5.19 6.94 -42.25
C GLY A 365 -6.41 6.49 -43.02
N VAL A 366 -6.61 5.17 -43.09
CA VAL A 366 -7.83 4.57 -43.63
C VAL A 366 -8.38 3.60 -42.60
N LEU A 367 -9.62 3.82 -42.16
CA LEU A 367 -10.25 2.96 -41.15
C LEU A 367 -10.51 1.56 -41.75
N PRO A 368 -9.99 0.47 -41.14
CA PRO A 368 -10.06 -0.86 -41.74
C PRO A 368 -11.48 -1.41 -41.96
N LYS A 369 -12.46 -0.98 -41.14
CA LYS A 369 -13.83 -1.51 -41.19
C LYS A 369 -14.72 -0.78 -42.19
N SER A 370 -14.62 0.55 -42.26
CA SER A 370 -15.47 1.40 -43.09
C SER A 370 -14.80 1.86 -44.39
N ASN A 371 -13.49 1.62 -44.53
CA ASN A 371 -12.66 2.16 -45.61
C ASN A 371 -12.70 3.70 -45.73
N LEU A 372 -13.06 4.39 -44.65
CA LEU A 372 -13.12 5.84 -44.58
C LEU A 372 -11.71 6.44 -44.45
N GLU A 373 -11.40 7.42 -45.29
CA GLU A 373 -10.15 8.19 -45.17
C GLU A 373 -10.26 9.20 -44.03
N ILE A 374 -9.30 9.15 -43.10
CA ILE A 374 -9.27 9.98 -41.90
C ILE A 374 -7.94 10.73 -41.78
N ALA A 375 -7.99 11.86 -41.08
CA ALA A 375 -6.81 12.58 -40.61
C ALA A 375 -6.68 12.41 -39.08
N VAL A 376 -5.55 11.90 -38.62
CA VAL A 376 -5.26 11.66 -37.20
C VAL A 376 -4.23 12.67 -36.71
N LYS A 377 -4.66 13.65 -35.93
CA LYS A 377 -3.81 14.65 -35.27
C LYS A 377 -3.29 14.08 -33.95
N ARG A 378 -1.98 13.86 -33.85
CA ARG A 378 -1.26 13.46 -32.65
C ARG A 378 -0.71 14.69 -31.96
N VAL A 379 -1.32 15.05 -30.84
CA VAL A 379 -0.94 16.20 -30.03
C VAL A 379 0.37 15.90 -29.30
N SER A 380 1.30 16.86 -29.25
CA SER A 380 2.58 16.72 -28.58
C SER A 380 2.41 16.66 -27.05
N HIS A 381 3.12 15.73 -26.41
CA HIS A 381 2.98 15.45 -24.98
C HIS A 381 3.75 16.39 -24.04
N ASP A 382 4.46 17.39 -24.57
CA ASP A 382 5.52 18.11 -23.84
C ASP A 382 5.03 19.34 -23.04
N SER A 383 3.71 19.52 -22.85
CA SER A 383 3.22 20.66 -22.03
C SER A 383 1.84 20.43 -21.40
N LYS A 384 1.58 21.12 -20.27
CA LYS A 384 0.23 21.25 -19.67
C LYS A 384 -0.79 21.91 -20.64
N GLN A 385 -0.30 22.56 -21.70
CA GLN A 385 -1.09 23.26 -22.69
C GLN A 385 -1.71 22.31 -23.72
N GLY A 386 -0.99 21.29 -24.21
CA GLY A 386 -1.50 20.32 -25.18
C GLY A 386 -2.71 19.51 -24.67
N MET A 387 -2.78 19.26 -23.36
CA MET A 387 -3.96 18.62 -22.73
C MET A 387 -5.18 19.56 -22.74
N LYS A 388 -4.98 20.85 -22.46
CA LYS A 388 -6.07 21.85 -22.47
C LYS A 388 -6.64 22.00 -23.88
N GLU A 389 -5.78 22.00 -24.89
CA GLU A 389 -6.17 22.09 -26.30
C GLU A 389 -6.92 20.84 -26.76
N PHE A 390 -6.45 19.65 -26.36
CA PHE A 390 -7.15 18.40 -26.63
C PHE A 390 -8.57 18.39 -26.03
N ILE A 391 -8.72 18.80 -24.77
CA ILE A 391 -10.03 18.88 -24.11
C ILE A 391 -10.91 19.94 -24.78
N ALA A 392 -10.36 21.14 -25.03
CA ALA A 392 -11.08 22.21 -25.70
C ALA A 392 -11.62 21.74 -27.06
N GLU A 393 -10.82 21.04 -27.85
CA GLU A 393 -11.21 20.58 -29.18
C GLU A 393 -12.28 19.46 -29.13
N VAL A 394 -12.18 18.51 -28.19
CA VAL A 394 -13.22 17.47 -28.00
C VAL A 394 -14.55 18.07 -27.52
N VAL A 395 -14.49 19.00 -26.56
CA VAL A 395 -15.68 19.65 -25.99
C VAL A 395 -16.33 20.60 -27.00
N SER A 396 -15.52 21.34 -27.76
CA SER A 396 -16.02 22.31 -28.75
C SER A 396 -16.59 21.63 -29.98
N LEU A 397 -15.85 20.70 -30.61
CA LEU A 397 -16.24 20.12 -31.89
C LEU A 397 -17.12 18.88 -31.79
N GLY A 398 -17.25 18.27 -30.62
CA GLY A 398 -17.97 17.02 -30.45
C GLY A 398 -19.41 17.04 -30.96
N HIS A 399 -20.06 18.21 -30.87
CA HIS A 399 -21.47 18.40 -31.26
C HIS A 399 -21.65 19.37 -32.44
N LEU A 400 -20.60 20.07 -32.87
CA LEU A 400 -20.68 21.00 -34.00
C LEU A 400 -20.72 20.23 -35.32
N ARG A 401 -21.70 20.57 -36.16
CA ARG A 401 -21.85 20.00 -37.50
C ARG A 401 -22.21 21.10 -38.49
N HIS A 402 -21.24 21.45 -39.34
CA HIS A 402 -21.45 22.44 -40.38
C HIS A 402 -20.58 22.16 -41.60
N ARG A 403 -21.10 22.42 -42.80
CA ARG A 403 -20.41 22.10 -44.07
C ARG A 403 -19.07 22.82 -44.25
N ASN A 404 -18.91 23.98 -43.59
CA ASN A 404 -17.69 24.79 -43.61
C ASN A 404 -16.84 24.66 -42.35
N LEU A 405 -17.08 23.65 -41.51
CA LEU A 405 -16.21 23.31 -40.39
C LEU A 405 -15.60 21.91 -40.63
N VAL A 406 -14.39 21.70 -40.14
CA VAL A 406 -13.74 20.38 -40.19
C VAL A 406 -14.38 19.49 -39.12
N GLN A 407 -15.02 18.40 -39.55
CA GLN A 407 -15.74 17.52 -38.63
C GLN A 407 -14.78 16.69 -37.79
N LEU A 408 -14.90 16.80 -36.46
CA LEU A 408 -14.30 15.84 -35.54
C LEU A 408 -15.14 14.57 -35.55
N LEU A 409 -14.53 13.46 -35.97
CA LEU A 409 -15.15 12.13 -36.00
C LEU A 409 -15.02 11.43 -34.65
N GLY A 410 -13.95 11.73 -33.91
CA GLY A 410 -13.63 11.03 -32.68
C GLY A 410 -12.29 11.40 -32.07
N TYR A 411 -11.99 10.77 -30.95
CA TYR A 411 -10.72 10.95 -30.24
C TYR A 411 -10.18 9.62 -29.71
N CYS A 412 -8.90 9.60 -29.38
CA CYS A 412 -8.26 8.50 -28.67
C CYS A 412 -7.27 9.06 -27.64
N ARG A 413 -7.41 8.64 -26.39
CA ARG A 413 -6.54 9.02 -25.27
C ARG A 413 -5.94 7.75 -24.65
N ARG A 414 -4.61 7.67 -24.55
CA ARG A 414 -3.91 6.51 -23.96
C ARG A 414 -2.47 6.83 -23.52
N GLN A 415 -2.13 6.66 -22.24
CA GLN A 415 -0.73 6.67 -21.73
C GLN A 415 0.15 7.80 -22.30
N GLY A 416 -0.34 9.04 -22.30
CA GLY A 416 0.38 10.20 -22.87
C GLY A 416 0.16 10.45 -24.37
N GLU A 417 -0.51 9.53 -25.07
CA GLU A 417 -0.96 9.72 -26.45
C GLU A 417 -2.34 10.41 -26.48
N LEU A 418 -2.38 11.57 -27.11
CA LEU A 418 -3.59 12.36 -27.36
C LEU A 418 -3.79 12.45 -28.87
N LEU A 419 -4.84 11.79 -29.37
CA LEU A 419 -5.14 11.67 -30.79
C LEU A 419 -6.55 12.19 -31.08
N LEU A 420 -6.67 13.07 -32.06
CA LEU A 420 -7.94 13.59 -32.58
C LEU A 420 -8.12 13.09 -34.02
N VAL A 421 -9.33 12.67 -34.35
CA VAL A 421 -9.67 12.03 -35.64
C VAL A 421 -10.67 12.89 -36.38
N TYR A 422 -10.31 13.34 -37.58
CA TYR A 422 -11.12 14.19 -38.45
C TYR A 422 -11.35 13.55 -39.81
N ASP A 423 -12.30 14.11 -40.55
CA ASP A 423 -12.40 13.89 -41.98
C ASP A 423 -11.09 14.27 -42.69
N CYS A 424 -10.67 13.43 -43.63
CA CYS A 424 -9.47 13.71 -44.41
C CYS A 424 -9.72 14.85 -45.42
N MET A 425 -8.91 15.90 -45.34
CA MET A 425 -8.93 17.03 -46.28
C MET A 425 -7.80 16.84 -47.30
N PRO A 426 -8.07 16.26 -48.49
CA PRO A 426 -7.02 15.79 -49.40
C PRO A 426 -6.18 16.91 -50.01
N ASN A 427 -6.73 18.12 -50.12
CA ASN A 427 -6.05 19.27 -50.71
C ASN A 427 -5.19 20.04 -49.69
N GLY A 428 -5.34 19.76 -48.39
CA GLY A 428 -4.54 20.39 -47.34
C GLY A 428 -4.99 21.82 -47.02
N SER A 429 -4.11 22.64 -46.48
CA SER A 429 -4.39 24.00 -46.01
C SER A 429 -4.32 25.06 -47.12
N LEU A 430 -5.17 26.09 -47.00
CA LEU A 430 -5.28 27.19 -47.97
C LEU A 430 -4.00 28.00 -48.11
N ASP A 431 -3.26 28.21 -47.01
CA ASP A 431 -2.01 28.97 -47.02
C ASP A 431 -0.96 28.41 -48.01
N LYS A 432 -0.98 27.10 -48.28
CA LYS A 432 -0.11 26.48 -49.29
C LYS A 432 -0.47 26.96 -50.69
N TYR A 433 -1.74 27.12 -51.01
CA TYR A 433 -2.15 27.64 -52.33
C TYR A 433 -1.91 29.14 -52.46
N LEU A 434 -1.95 29.88 -51.34
CA LEU A 434 -1.68 31.31 -51.33
C LEU A 434 -0.18 31.63 -51.35
N HIS A 435 0.68 30.87 -50.68
CA HIS A 435 2.08 31.28 -50.47
C HIS A 435 3.12 30.35 -51.09
N ASP A 436 2.77 29.10 -51.38
CA ASP A 436 3.68 28.14 -52.02
C ASP A 436 3.63 28.29 -53.55
N LYS A 437 4.76 28.66 -54.15
CA LYS A 437 4.88 28.83 -55.61
C LYS A 437 4.78 27.51 -56.39
N THR A 438 4.87 26.36 -55.71
CA THR A 438 4.77 25.03 -56.33
C THR A 438 3.33 24.56 -56.50
N LYS A 439 2.37 25.21 -55.85
CA LYS A 439 0.94 24.89 -55.94
C LYS A 439 0.26 25.65 -57.09
N PRO A 440 -0.79 25.09 -57.70
CA PRO A 440 -1.59 25.81 -58.66
C PRO A 440 -2.26 27.02 -58.00
N VAL A 441 -2.35 28.13 -58.73
CA VAL A 441 -3.00 29.35 -58.26
C VAL A 441 -4.51 29.13 -58.23
N LEU A 442 -5.15 29.39 -57.08
CA LEU A 442 -6.61 29.40 -56.98
C LEU A 442 -7.16 30.58 -57.78
N ASP A 443 -8.16 30.30 -58.60
CA ASP A 443 -8.91 31.35 -59.29
C ASP A 443 -9.73 32.19 -58.32
N TRP A 444 -10.25 33.32 -58.82
CA TRP A 444 -11.00 34.25 -57.99
C TRP A 444 -12.30 33.63 -57.44
N SER A 445 -13.03 32.88 -58.27
CA SER A 445 -14.29 32.23 -57.86
C SER A 445 -14.08 31.29 -56.68
N GLN A 446 -13.01 30.49 -56.71
CA GLN A 446 -12.62 29.59 -55.62
C GLN A 446 -12.28 30.37 -54.35
N ARG A 447 -11.48 31.44 -54.47
CA ARG A 447 -11.12 32.29 -53.31
C ARG A 447 -12.34 32.93 -52.66
N PHE A 448 -13.22 33.50 -53.47
CA PHE A 448 -14.45 34.15 -52.98
C PHE A 448 -15.40 33.13 -52.33
N GLN A 449 -15.54 31.95 -52.92
CA GLN A 449 -16.31 30.84 -52.34
C GLN A 449 -15.74 30.37 -50.99
N ILE A 450 -14.41 30.31 -50.85
CA ILE A 450 -13.75 29.98 -49.59
C ILE A 450 -14.04 31.05 -48.53
N ILE A 451 -13.97 32.34 -48.88
CA ILE A 451 -14.32 33.45 -47.98
C ILE A 451 -15.76 33.31 -47.50
N ARG A 452 -16.71 33.07 -48.40
CA ARG A 452 -18.13 32.83 -48.07
C ARG A 452 -18.30 31.62 -47.15
N GLY A 453 -17.60 30.53 -47.45
CA GLY A 453 -17.64 29.32 -46.64
C GLY A 453 -17.17 29.56 -45.21
N VAL A 454 -16.02 30.21 -45.03
CA VAL A 454 -15.48 30.52 -43.70
C VAL A 454 -16.40 31.48 -42.94
N ALA A 455 -16.97 32.48 -43.62
CA ALA A 455 -17.95 33.39 -43.02
C ALA A 455 -19.20 32.65 -42.50
N SER A 456 -19.73 31.73 -43.32
CA SER A 456 -20.87 30.89 -42.95
C SER A 456 -20.54 29.97 -41.77
N GLY A 457 -19.34 29.38 -41.74
CA GLY A 457 -18.89 28.57 -40.62
C GLY A 457 -18.76 29.38 -39.32
N LEU A 458 -18.27 30.61 -39.40
CA LEU A 458 -18.08 31.47 -38.23
C LEU A 458 -19.40 32.06 -37.72
N LEU A 459 -20.34 32.39 -38.61
CA LEU A 459 -21.72 32.74 -38.25
C LEU A 459 -22.36 31.62 -37.42
N TYR A 460 -22.22 30.37 -37.87
CA TYR A 460 -22.74 29.22 -37.14
C TYR A 460 -22.14 29.09 -35.73
N LEU A 461 -20.82 29.35 -35.58
CA LEU A 461 -20.15 29.30 -34.28
C LEU A 461 -20.58 30.43 -33.33
N HIS A 462 -20.85 31.62 -33.86
CA HIS A 462 -21.12 32.81 -33.04
C HIS A 462 -22.61 32.98 -32.70
N GLU A 463 -23.51 32.56 -33.59
CA GLU A 463 -24.93 32.93 -33.49
C GLU A 463 -25.92 31.77 -33.66
N ASP A 464 -25.64 30.76 -34.50
CA ASP A 464 -26.64 29.74 -34.86
C ASP A 464 -26.53 28.42 -34.07
N TRP A 465 -25.50 28.27 -33.21
CA TRP A 465 -25.34 27.11 -32.33
C TRP A 465 -25.87 27.39 -30.91
N ASP A 466 -26.15 26.37 -30.11
CA ASP A 466 -26.67 26.49 -28.73
C ASP A 466 -25.77 27.33 -27.79
N LYS A 467 -24.46 27.37 -28.07
CA LYS A 467 -23.45 28.11 -27.33
C LYS A 467 -22.60 28.96 -28.27
N ILE A 468 -22.13 30.10 -27.79
CA ILE A 468 -21.19 30.96 -28.51
C ILE A 468 -19.82 30.30 -28.48
N VAL A 469 -19.28 29.95 -29.65
CA VAL A 469 -17.94 29.37 -29.81
C VAL A 469 -17.01 30.41 -30.42
N ILE A 470 -16.02 30.87 -29.64
CA ILE A 470 -14.98 31.78 -30.11
C ILE A 470 -13.77 30.95 -30.55
N HIS A 471 -13.40 31.01 -31.83
CA HIS A 471 -12.36 30.20 -32.45
C HIS A 471 -10.94 30.59 -32.03
N ARG A 472 -10.65 31.90 -31.98
CA ARG A 472 -9.39 32.54 -31.52
C ARG A 472 -8.14 32.29 -32.36
N ASP A 473 -8.18 31.42 -33.36
CA ASP A 473 -7.05 31.19 -34.27
C ASP A 473 -7.47 31.11 -35.75
N ILE A 474 -8.24 32.10 -36.22
CA ILE A 474 -8.68 32.17 -37.62
C ILE A 474 -7.52 32.67 -38.48
N LYS A 475 -7.09 31.88 -39.47
CA LYS A 475 -5.99 32.17 -40.41
C LYS A 475 -6.00 31.20 -41.59
N ALA A 476 -5.35 31.53 -42.72
CA ALA A 476 -5.38 30.64 -43.89
C ALA A 476 -4.77 29.25 -43.67
N SER A 477 -3.85 29.07 -42.72
CA SER A 477 -3.29 27.73 -42.43
C SER A 477 -4.24 26.82 -41.66
N ASN A 478 -5.27 27.38 -41.03
CA ASN A 478 -6.32 26.65 -40.32
C ASN A 478 -7.57 26.43 -41.18
N VAL A 479 -7.60 26.96 -42.41
CA VAL A 479 -8.65 26.67 -43.41
C VAL A 479 -8.17 25.53 -44.29
N LEU A 480 -8.83 24.38 -44.19
CA LEU A 480 -8.54 23.18 -44.97
C LEU A 480 -9.47 23.07 -46.18
N LEU A 481 -8.98 22.49 -47.26
CA LEU A 481 -9.70 22.31 -48.51
C LEU A 481 -10.14 20.85 -48.68
N ASP A 482 -11.44 20.65 -48.85
CA ASP A 482 -12.01 19.34 -49.16
C ASP A 482 -11.77 18.91 -50.61
N ALA A 483 -12.28 17.74 -51.02
CA ALA A 483 -12.08 17.19 -52.36
C ALA A 483 -12.58 18.10 -53.47
N ASP A 484 -13.61 18.91 -53.19
CA ASP A 484 -14.26 19.82 -54.14
C ASP A 484 -13.70 21.26 -54.05
N MET A 485 -12.57 21.45 -53.34
CA MET A 485 -11.92 22.75 -53.10
C MET A 485 -12.74 23.73 -52.24
N ASN A 486 -13.69 23.25 -51.44
CA ASN A 486 -14.40 24.10 -50.50
C ASN A 486 -13.59 24.32 -49.22
N GLY A 487 -13.61 25.55 -48.71
CA GLY A 487 -12.96 25.93 -47.45
C GLY A 487 -13.72 25.45 -46.22
N ARG A 488 -12.99 24.76 -45.33
CA ARG A 488 -13.47 24.31 -44.02
C ARG A 488 -12.55 24.80 -42.92
N LEU A 489 -13.10 25.54 -41.96
CA LEU A 489 -12.35 26.03 -40.80
C LEU A 489 -12.09 24.87 -39.83
N GLY A 490 -10.83 24.70 -39.45
CA GLY A 490 -10.38 23.70 -38.49
C GLY A 490 -9.44 24.27 -37.44
N ASP A 491 -8.94 23.39 -36.58
CA ASP A 491 -8.04 23.70 -35.45
C ASP A 491 -8.68 24.54 -34.34
N PHE A 492 -9.51 23.87 -33.54
CA PHE A 492 -10.25 24.47 -32.43
C PHE A 492 -9.51 24.34 -31.08
N GLY A 493 -8.20 24.08 -31.10
CA GLY A 493 -7.41 23.88 -29.89
C GLY A 493 -7.42 25.09 -28.93
N LEU A 494 -7.59 26.30 -29.46
CA LEU A 494 -7.70 27.52 -28.67
C LEU A 494 -9.15 27.98 -28.42
N ALA A 495 -10.14 27.25 -28.94
CA ALA A 495 -11.53 27.68 -28.91
C ALA A 495 -12.12 27.73 -27.50
N ARG A 496 -13.16 28.55 -27.31
CA ARG A 496 -13.86 28.73 -26.04
C ARG A 496 -15.37 28.77 -26.23
N LEU A 497 -16.10 28.12 -25.34
CA LEU A 497 -17.56 28.06 -25.33
C LEU A 497 -18.12 28.94 -24.21
N TYR A 498 -19.14 29.72 -24.54
CA TYR A 498 -19.91 30.54 -23.61
C TYR A 498 -21.40 30.32 -23.83
N ASP A 499 -22.17 30.40 -22.76
CA ASP A 499 -23.63 30.46 -22.88
C ASP A 499 -24.06 31.85 -23.39
N HIS A 500 -25.15 31.90 -24.16
CA HIS A 500 -25.67 33.15 -24.69
C HIS A 500 -26.01 34.13 -23.55
N GLY A 501 -25.48 35.35 -23.61
CA GLY A 501 -25.74 36.40 -22.62
C GLY A 501 -24.81 36.44 -21.41
N VAL A 502 -23.76 35.61 -21.35
CA VAL A 502 -22.74 35.64 -20.29
C VAL A 502 -21.54 36.52 -20.70
N ASP A 503 -21.09 37.38 -19.78
CA ASP A 503 -19.92 38.23 -20.01
C ASP A 503 -18.61 37.41 -20.13
N PRO A 504 -17.81 37.60 -21.19
CA PRO A 504 -16.53 36.91 -21.35
C PRO A 504 -15.53 37.31 -20.26
N GLN A 505 -15.02 36.30 -19.54
CA GLN A 505 -13.99 36.48 -18.52
C GLN A 505 -12.61 36.75 -19.14
N THR A 506 -11.70 37.34 -18.36
CA THR A 506 -10.31 37.55 -18.81
C THR A 506 -9.61 36.21 -19.02
N THR A 507 -8.98 36.04 -20.18
CA THR A 507 -8.26 34.81 -20.55
C THR A 507 -6.81 35.12 -20.92
N HIS A 508 -5.94 34.10 -20.93
CA HIS A 508 -4.61 34.26 -21.50
C HIS A 508 -4.70 34.71 -22.96
N VAL A 509 -3.91 35.71 -23.35
CA VAL A 509 -3.77 36.14 -24.75
C VAL A 509 -3.08 35.02 -25.52
N VAL A 510 -3.81 34.38 -26.42
CA VAL A 510 -3.33 33.31 -27.31
C VAL A 510 -3.95 33.52 -28.70
N GLY A 511 -3.19 33.18 -29.74
CA GLY A 511 -3.55 33.33 -31.15
C GLY A 511 -2.32 33.69 -31.99
N THR A 512 -2.50 33.85 -33.32
CA THR A 512 -1.38 34.09 -34.24
C THR A 512 -1.12 35.58 -34.44
N MET A 513 0.13 36.01 -34.23
CA MET A 513 0.56 37.41 -34.46
C MET A 513 0.22 37.86 -35.88
N GLY A 514 -0.36 39.05 -36.03
CA GLY A 514 -0.92 39.56 -37.28
C GLY A 514 -2.42 39.34 -37.45
N TYR A 515 -3.03 38.41 -36.71
CA TYR A 515 -4.49 38.16 -36.68
C TYR A 515 -5.12 38.54 -35.34
N LEU A 516 -4.32 38.89 -34.33
CA LEU A 516 -4.79 39.27 -33.00
C LEU A 516 -5.42 40.66 -33.01
N ALA A 517 -6.66 40.76 -32.53
CA ALA A 517 -7.34 42.03 -32.36
C ALA A 517 -6.66 42.90 -31.28
N PRO A 518 -6.55 44.23 -31.47
CA PRO A 518 -5.85 45.12 -30.52
C PRO A 518 -6.40 45.06 -29.09
N GLU A 519 -7.72 44.98 -28.94
CA GLU A 519 -8.38 44.91 -27.64
C GLU A 519 -8.17 43.58 -26.92
N LEU A 520 -7.95 42.47 -27.65
CA LEU A 520 -7.63 41.18 -27.06
C LEU A 520 -6.25 41.22 -26.40
N VAL A 521 -5.27 41.86 -27.06
CA VAL A 521 -3.93 42.07 -26.51
C VAL A 521 -3.97 42.95 -25.26
N ARG A 522 -4.83 43.99 -25.26
CA ARG A 522 -4.96 44.94 -24.14
C ARG A 522 -5.72 44.38 -22.93
N THR A 523 -6.80 43.64 -23.16
CA THR A 523 -7.75 43.27 -22.09
C THR A 523 -7.74 41.79 -21.73
N GLY A 524 -7.14 40.93 -22.56
CA GLY A 524 -7.21 39.48 -22.42
C GLY A 524 -8.61 38.88 -22.65
N LYS A 525 -9.62 39.70 -23.01
CA LYS A 525 -11.01 39.26 -23.22
C LYS A 525 -11.22 38.85 -24.67
N ALA A 526 -11.48 37.56 -24.89
CA ALA A 526 -11.86 37.03 -26.20
C ALA A 526 -13.38 37.14 -26.37
N THR A 527 -13.82 37.73 -27.49
CA THR A 527 -15.24 37.96 -27.84
C THR A 527 -15.49 37.55 -29.30
N PRO A 528 -16.74 37.35 -29.75
CA PRO A 528 -17.03 37.12 -31.17
C PRO A 528 -16.41 38.17 -32.10
N VAL A 529 -16.39 39.44 -31.69
CA VAL A 529 -15.78 40.53 -32.47
C VAL A 529 -14.25 40.46 -32.59
N THR A 530 -13.57 39.70 -31.72
CA THR A 530 -12.14 39.40 -31.88
C THR A 530 -11.88 38.40 -33.02
N ASP A 531 -12.79 37.44 -33.22
CA ASP A 531 -12.76 36.53 -34.36
C ASP A 531 -13.11 37.26 -35.68
N VAL A 532 -14.05 38.22 -35.62
CA VAL A 532 -14.37 39.09 -36.78
C VAL A 532 -13.13 39.83 -37.28
N PHE A 533 -12.29 40.35 -36.37
CA PHE A 533 -11.03 40.98 -36.73
C PHE A 533 -10.08 40.02 -37.46
N ALA A 534 -9.88 38.82 -36.90
CA ALA A 534 -9.05 37.78 -37.51
C ALA A 534 -9.60 37.34 -38.88
N PHE A 535 -10.93 37.26 -39.03
CA PHE A 535 -11.60 37.02 -40.31
C PHE A 535 -11.32 38.15 -41.31
N GLY A 536 -11.35 39.42 -40.89
CA GLY A 536 -11.01 40.57 -41.75
C GLY A 536 -9.60 40.47 -42.32
N VAL A 537 -8.61 40.16 -41.46
CA VAL A 537 -7.23 39.92 -41.88
C VAL A 537 -7.12 38.72 -42.83
N PHE A 538 -7.86 37.64 -42.57
CA PHE A 538 -7.93 36.47 -43.44
C PHE A 538 -8.49 36.80 -44.84
N VAL A 539 -9.56 37.61 -44.93
CA VAL A 539 -10.11 38.06 -46.22
C VAL A 539 -9.07 38.83 -47.03
N LEU A 540 -8.33 39.72 -46.38
CA LEU A 540 -7.24 40.47 -47.02
C LEU A 540 -6.09 39.56 -47.46
N GLU A 541 -5.71 38.58 -46.65
CA GLU A 541 -4.68 37.59 -47.01
C GLU A 541 -5.08 36.79 -48.27
N VAL A 542 -6.32 36.30 -48.34
CA VAL A 542 -6.84 35.53 -49.48
C VAL A 542 -6.91 36.38 -50.75
N THR A 543 -7.36 37.63 -50.61
CA THR A 543 -7.54 38.58 -51.72
C THR A 543 -6.20 39.05 -52.29
N CYS A 544 -5.26 39.41 -51.42
CA CYS A 544 -3.96 39.94 -51.81
C CYS A 544 -2.92 38.85 -52.10
N GLY A 545 -3.14 37.61 -51.63
CA GLY A 545 -2.15 36.53 -51.72
C GLY A 545 -0.86 36.82 -50.96
N ARG A 546 -0.93 37.64 -49.90
CA ARG A 546 0.21 38.10 -49.09
C ARG A 546 0.00 37.77 -47.62
N ARG A 547 1.06 37.34 -46.93
CA ARG A 547 1.00 37.07 -45.49
C ARG A 547 0.74 38.36 -44.71
N PRO A 548 -0.03 38.33 -43.60
CA PRO A 548 -0.30 39.53 -42.80
C PRO A 548 0.93 40.22 -42.23
N LEU A 549 1.96 39.43 -41.90
CA LEU A 549 3.29 39.88 -41.52
C LEU A 549 4.28 39.30 -42.53
N GLY A 550 4.99 40.15 -43.27
CA GLY A 550 5.98 39.73 -44.26
C GLY A 550 7.28 40.51 -44.13
N CYS A 551 8.41 39.81 -44.01
CA CYS A 551 9.73 40.39 -44.25
C CYS A 551 9.98 40.36 -45.75
N ILE A 552 9.89 41.49 -46.44
CA ILE A 552 10.30 41.58 -47.86
C ILE A 552 11.75 42.10 -47.98
N ALA A 553 12.26 42.82 -46.96
CA ALA A 553 13.66 43.19 -46.80
C ALA A 553 13.91 43.66 -45.33
N PRO A 554 15.17 43.76 -44.85
CA PRO A 554 15.49 44.17 -43.48
C PRO A 554 14.95 45.55 -43.06
N ASP A 555 14.58 46.42 -44.00
CA ASP A 555 14.13 47.80 -43.75
C ASP A 555 12.63 48.07 -44.03
N ASP A 556 11.82 47.04 -44.33
CA ASP A 556 10.42 47.28 -44.72
C ASP A 556 9.46 46.27 -44.04
N GLN A 557 9.13 46.55 -42.77
CA GLN A 557 8.09 45.83 -42.02
C GLN A 557 6.70 46.35 -42.43
N ASN A 558 6.24 45.98 -43.62
CA ASN A 558 4.89 46.35 -44.06
C ASN A 558 3.85 45.36 -43.51
N VAL A 559 3.01 45.83 -42.59
CA VAL A 559 1.81 45.11 -42.11
C VAL A 559 0.77 45.13 -43.23
N LEU A 560 0.22 43.97 -43.59
CA LEU A 560 -0.73 43.84 -44.70
C LEU A 560 -1.92 44.81 -44.58
N LEU A 561 -2.43 44.97 -43.36
CA LEU A 561 -3.56 45.85 -43.07
C LEU A 561 -3.24 47.31 -43.41
N ASP A 562 -2.09 47.82 -42.97
CA ASP A 562 -1.65 49.20 -43.24
C ASP A 562 -1.40 49.41 -44.75
N TRP A 563 -0.83 48.41 -45.44
CA TRP A 563 -0.59 48.46 -46.88
C TRP A 563 -1.89 48.52 -47.71
N VAL A 564 -2.86 47.67 -47.40
CA VAL A 564 -4.17 47.68 -48.09
C VAL A 564 -4.92 48.97 -47.80
N GLN A 565 -4.89 49.44 -46.55
CA GLN A 565 -5.54 50.69 -46.15
C GLN A 565 -4.99 51.90 -46.90
N GLU A 566 -3.66 51.97 -47.13
CA GLU A 566 -3.04 53.04 -47.91
C GLU A 566 -3.42 53.00 -49.40
N HIS A 567 -3.57 51.81 -50.00
CA HIS A 567 -4.03 51.68 -51.39
C HIS A 567 -5.51 52.02 -51.54
N GLU A 568 -6.36 51.63 -50.58
CA GLU A 568 -7.77 52.04 -50.58
C GLU A 568 -7.90 53.56 -50.37
N ARG A 569 -7.04 54.19 -49.54
CA ARG A 569 -6.95 55.66 -49.40
C ARG A 569 -6.71 56.36 -50.73
N ARG A 570 -5.89 55.76 -51.61
CA ARG A 570 -5.59 56.28 -52.96
C ARG A 570 -6.65 55.92 -54.00
N ARG A 571 -7.77 55.31 -53.60
CA ARG A 571 -8.80 54.71 -54.48
C ARG A 571 -8.24 53.65 -55.44
N ALA A 572 -7.13 53.03 -55.06
CA ALA A 572 -6.36 52.05 -55.82
C ALA A 572 -6.40 50.67 -55.15
N GLY A 573 -7.48 50.36 -54.41
CA GLY A 573 -7.59 49.08 -53.68
C GLY A 573 -7.44 47.84 -54.56
N LEU A 574 -7.89 47.89 -55.82
CA LEU A 574 -7.75 46.78 -56.76
C LEU A 574 -6.27 46.46 -57.11
N ASP A 575 -5.34 47.40 -56.91
CA ASP A 575 -3.90 47.17 -57.07
C ASP A 575 -3.34 46.24 -55.98
N THR A 576 -4.11 46.01 -54.90
CA THR A 576 -3.73 45.10 -53.81
C THR A 576 -4.05 43.65 -54.10
N VAL A 577 -4.88 43.37 -55.11
CA VAL A 577 -5.30 42.00 -55.48
C VAL A 577 -4.09 41.19 -55.95
N ASP A 578 -4.06 39.91 -55.61
CA ASP A 578 -2.95 39.00 -55.91
C ASP A 578 -2.53 39.08 -57.40
N PRO A 579 -1.30 39.53 -57.70
CA PRO A 579 -0.82 39.66 -59.08
C PRO A 579 -0.87 38.36 -59.88
N ARG A 580 -0.84 37.20 -59.22
CA ARG A 580 -0.90 35.88 -59.87
C ARG A 580 -2.27 35.57 -60.48
N LEU A 581 -3.32 36.33 -60.13
CA LEU A 581 -4.61 36.24 -60.79
C LEU A 581 -4.60 36.85 -62.20
N CYS A 582 -3.56 37.62 -62.56
CA CYS A 582 -3.37 38.19 -63.89
C CYS A 582 -4.60 38.95 -64.43
N GLY A 583 -5.31 39.67 -63.55
CA GLY A 583 -6.54 40.42 -63.92
C GLY A 583 -7.79 39.56 -64.10
N LYS A 584 -7.74 38.25 -63.83
CA LYS A 584 -8.89 37.32 -63.90
C LYS A 584 -9.61 37.25 -62.56
N TYR A 585 -10.32 38.32 -62.21
CA TYR A 585 -11.17 38.39 -61.03
C TYR A 585 -12.38 39.28 -61.32
N ASP A 586 -13.45 39.11 -60.56
CA ASP A 586 -14.58 40.04 -60.60
C ASP A 586 -14.22 41.29 -59.79
N ALA A 587 -14.25 42.45 -60.43
CA ALA A 587 -13.79 43.70 -59.82
C ALA A 587 -14.72 44.20 -58.71
N ASP A 588 -16.01 43.88 -58.79
CA ASP A 588 -16.99 44.27 -57.78
C ASP A 588 -16.88 43.37 -56.55
N GLU A 589 -16.74 42.05 -56.75
CA GLU A 589 -16.46 41.10 -55.65
C GLU A 589 -15.12 41.38 -54.97
N ALA A 590 -14.06 41.70 -55.74
CA ALA A 590 -12.75 42.01 -55.17
C ALA A 590 -12.78 43.31 -54.36
N ARG A 591 -13.47 44.34 -54.85
CA ARG A 591 -13.66 45.60 -54.12
C ARG A 591 -14.48 45.37 -52.84
N LEU A 592 -15.51 44.53 -52.92
CA LEU A 592 -16.30 44.12 -51.76
C LEU A 592 -15.43 43.43 -50.71
N ALA A 593 -14.62 42.44 -51.12
CA ALA A 593 -13.74 41.70 -50.23
C ALA A 593 -12.72 42.60 -49.52
N ILE A 594 -12.11 43.56 -50.25
CA ILE A 594 -11.16 44.53 -49.66
C ILE A 594 -11.85 45.41 -48.62
N LYS A 595 -12.99 46.01 -48.97
CA LYS A 595 -13.73 46.89 -48.06
C LYS A 595 -14.24 46.15 -46.83
N LEU A 596 -14.76 44.94 -47.03
CA LEU A 596 -15.21 44.07 -45.96
C LEU A 596 -14.05 43.67 -45.04
N GLY A 597 -12.91 43.30 -45.61
CA GLY A 597 -11.70 42.96 -44.86
C GLY A 597 -11.24 44.10 -43.97
N LEU A 598 -11.21 45.33 -44.50
CA LEU A 598 -10.86 46.54 -43.73
C LEU A 598 -11.90 46.87 -42.64
N MET A 599 -13.19 46.71 -42.93
CA MET A 599 -14.28 46.95 -41.97
C MET A 599 -14.25 45.94 -40.81
N CYS A 600 -14.05 44.66 -41.11
CA CYS A 600 -13.90 43.60 -40.12
C CYS A 600 -12.61 43.78 -39.29
N ALA A 601 -11.52 44.23 -39.92
CA ALA A 601 -10.24 44.49 -39.26
C ALA A 601 -10.14 45.91 -38.63
N HIS A 602 -11.26 46.57 -38.36
CA HIS A 602 -11.25 47.91 -37.76
C HIS A 602 -10.65 47.88 -36.33
N PRO A 603 -9.82 48.86 -35.92
CA PRO A 603 -9.19 48.84 -34.59
C PRO A 603 -10.19 48.89 -33.42
N LEU A 604 -11.30 49.62 -33.59
CA LEU A 604 -12.38 49.68 -32.60
C LEU A 604 -13.35 48.49 -32.76
N PRO A 605 -13.63 47.71 -31.70
CA PRO A 605 -14.54 46.56 -31.76
C PRO A 605 -15.97 46.94 -32.18
N ASP A 606 -16.50 48.04 -31.64
CA ASP A 606 -17.90 48.47 -31.87
C ASP A 606 -18.17 48.94 -33.31
N ALA A 607 -17.10 49.17 -34.09
CA ALA A 607 -17.20 49.53 -35.50
C ALA A 607 -17.15 48.31 -36.44
N ARG A 608 -16.91 47.10 -35.90
CA ARG A 608 -16.87 45.87 -36.69
C ARG A 608 -18.29 45.30 -36.83
N PRO A 609 -18.66 44.75 -38.00
CA PRO A 609 -19.95 44.11 -38.21
C PRO A 609 -20.03 42.77 -37.45
N GLY A 610 -21.24 42.34 -37.11
CA GLY A 610 -21.49 40.96 -36.68
C GLY A 610 -21.37 39.98 -37.86
N MET A 611 -21.13 38.69 -37.59
CA MET A 611 -20.93 37.72 -38.67
C MET A 611 -22.16 37.54 -39.57
N ARG A 612 -23.38 37.74 -39.04
CA ARG A 612 -24.60 37.75 -39.86
C ARG A 612 -24.62 38.88 -40.89
N GLN A 613 -24.14 40.06 -40.52
CA GLN A 613 -24.03 41.19 -41.45
C GLN A 613 -22.93 40.92 -42.49
N VAL A 614 -21.81 40.34 -42.06
CA VAL A 614 -20.71 39.94 -42.95
C VAL A 614 -21.20 38.97 -44.02
N THR A 615 -21.98 37.95 -43.66
CA THR A 615 -22.56 37.02 -44.63
C THR A 615 -23.54 37.72 -45.58
N GLN A 616 -24.43 38.58 -45.07
CA GLN A 616 -25.37 39.34 -45.91
C GLN A 616 -24.68 40.24 -46.94
N TYR A 617 -23.55 40.86 -46.59
CA TYR A 617 -22.74 41.63 -47.54
C TYR A 617 -22.11 40.74 -48.61
N LEU A 618 -21.56 39.59 -48.24
CA LEU A 618 -20.94 38.64 -49.16
C LEU A 618 -21.94 37.99 -50.13
N GLU A 619 -23.21 37.90 -49.73
CA GLU A 619 -24.30 37.34 -50.55
C GLU A 619 -25.03 38.38 -51.41
N GLY A 620 -24.72 39.67 -51.21
CA GLY A 620 -25.34 40.78 -51.92
C GLY A 620 -26.78 41.09 -51.47
N GLU A 621 -27.20 40.57 -50.31
CA GLU A 621 -28.54 40.80 -49.75
C GLU A 621 -28.70 42.23 -49.20
N VAL A 622 -27.60 42.80 -48.71
CA VAL A 622 -27.55 44.16 -48.15
C VAL A 622 -26.41 44.92 -48.79
N ALA A 623 -26.66 46.16 -49.21
CA ALA A 623 -25.61 47.06 -49.69
C ALA A 623 -24.70 47.47 -48.52
N MET A 624 -23.39 47.35 -48.71
CA MET A 624 -22.42 47.78 -47.71
C MET A 624 -22.51 49.30 -47.50
N PRO A 625 -22.56 49.79 -46.24
CA PRO A 625 -22.58 51.23 -45.97
C PRO A 625 -21.30 51.90 -46.48
N GLU A 626 -21.40 53.16 -46.94
CA GLU A 626 -20.22 53.95 -47.27
C GLU A 626 -19.38 54.15 -46.00
N VAL A 627 -18.20 53.51 -45.97
CA VAL A 627 -17.29 53.59 -44.83
C VAL A 627 -16.77 55.03 -44.74
N VAL A 628 -17.20 55.77 -43.71
CA VAL A 628 -16.61 57.07 -43.37
C VAL A 628 -15.22 56.76 -42.78
N PRO A 629 -14.11 57.24 -43.39
CA PRO A 629 -12.79 56.83 -42.97
C PRO A 629 -12.45 57.49 -41.63
N THR A 630 -12.49 56.71 -40.55
CA THR A 630 -11.97 57.12 -39.24
C THR A 630 -10.52 56.68 -39.16
N PHE A 631 -9.59 57.61 -39.38
CA PHE A 631 -8.18 57.33 -39.60
C PHE A 631 -7.42 57.07 -38.28
N LEU A 632 -7.27 55.81 -37.90
CA LEU A 632 -6.27 55.38 -36.91
C LEU A 632 -5.41 54.28 -37.55
N SER A 633 -4.12 54.57 -37.77
CA SER A 633 -3.15 53.56 -38.23
C SER A 633 -2.91 52.53 -37.12
N TYR A 634 -2.86 51.25 -37.50
CA TYR A 634 -2.61 50.14 -36.58
C TYR A 634 -1.27 50.31 -35.85
N THR A 635 -0.26 50.83 -36.56
CA THR A 635 1.06 51.18 -36.04
C THR A 635 1.01 52.38 -35.07
N THR A 636 0.19 53.40 -35.33
CA THR A 636 0.05 54.56 -34.44
C THR A 636 -0.58 54.20 -33.09
N LEU A 637 -1.55 53.28 -33.05
CA LEU A 637 -2.12 52.76 -31.81
C LEU A 637 -1.16 51.87 -31.01
N ALA A 638 -0.30 51.09 -31.70
CA ALA A 638 0.76 50.31 -31.06
C ALA A 638 1.89 51.20 -30.49
N LEU A 639 2.23 52.30 -31.18
CA LEU A 639 3.26 53.25 -30.73
C LEU A 639 2.79 54.16 -29.59
N MET A 640 1.50 54.45 -29.47
CA MET A 640 0.94 55.18 -28.32
C MET A 640 0.88 54.36 -27.02
N GLN A 641 1.32 53.09 -27.04
CA GLN A 641 1.28 52.16 -25.90
C GLN A 641 2.67 51.78 -25.36
N ASN A 642 3.73 52.45 -25.79
CA ASN A 642 5.12 52.10 -25.42
C ASN A 642 5.57 52.60 -24.04
N ASP A 643 4.68 53.15 -23.20
CA ASP A 643 4.95 53.27 -21.76
C ASP A 643 4.54 51.97 -21.04
N GLY A 644 5.40 50.96 -21.15
CA GLY A 644 5.40 49.84 -20.22
C GLY A 644 5.36 48.46 -20.84
N PHE A 645 6.39 48.06 -21.59
CA PHE A 645 6.81 46.66 -21.68
C PHE A 645 8.30 46.60 -22.04
N ASP A 646 9.16 46.27 -21.06
CA ASP A 646 10.50 45.74 -21.31
C ASP A 646 10.51 44.24 -20.97
N SER A 647 11.05 43.46 -21.92
CA SER A 647 11.13 42.00 -21.92
C SER A 647 12.43 41.52 -21.26
N PHE A 648 12.30 40.63 -20.27
CA PHE A 648 13.19 39.50 -19.93
C PHE A 648 14.73 39.64 -20.14
N ALA A 649 15.50 39.75 -19.05
CA ALA A 649 16.60 38.82 -18.69
C ALA A 649 17.38 39.24 -17.43
N MET A 650 17.52 38.29 -16.49
CA MET A 650 18.60 38.06 -15.52
C MET A 650 19.06 39.16 -14.54
N SER A 651 19.14 38.72 -13.28
CA SER A 651 19.95 39.19 -12.14
C SER A 651 19.33 40.18 -11.11
N PHE A 652 19.30 39.69 -9.85
CA PHE A 652 19.20 40.45 -8.59
C PHE A 652 20.25 41.59 -8.54
N PRO A 653 20.08 42.72 -7.80
CA PRO A 653 19.76 42.70 -6.36
C PRO A 653 18.95 43.89 -5.76
N SER A 654 18.58 43.67 -4.50
CA SER A 654 18.17 44.54 -3.38
C SER A 654 18.47 46.04 -3.45
N THR A 655 17.55 46.90 -2.97
CA THR A 655 17.69 47.88 -1.85
C THR A 655 16.40 48.75 -1.73
N VAL A 656 15.71 48.83 -0.58
CA VAL A 656 15.87 49.74 0.59
C VAL A 656 15.14 51.10 0.45
N THR A 657 14.10 51.24 1.31
CA THR A 657 13.57 52.41 2.07
C THR A 657 13.45 53.80 1.41
N THR A 658 12.23 54.30 1.21
CA THR A 658 11.48 55.29 2.03
C THR A 658 12.13 56.66 2.22
N ASP A 659 11.38 57.71 1.88
CA ASP A 659 11.31 58.93 2.69
C ASP A 659 9.98 59.67 2.44
N ALA A 660 9.22 59.91 3.52
CA ALA A 660 8.63 61.20 3.87
C ALA A 660 7.83 61.06 5.17
N SER A 661 8.23 61.86 6.16
CA SER A 661 7.79 61.92 7.54
C SER A 661 6.63 62.93 7.78
N PRO A 662 6.02 62.94 8.98
CA PRO A 662 4.65 63.43 9.23
C PRO A 662 4.57 64.71 10.10
N THR A 663 3.37 65.29 10.24
CA THR A 663 2.98 66.22 11.32
C THR A 663 1.48 65.98 11.68
N SER A 664 1.18 65.39 12.85
CA SER A 664 0.59 65.98 14.10
C SER A 664 -0.77 66.67 13.92
N GLY A 665 -1.85 66.43 14.68
CA GLY A 665 -2.13 65.63 15.87
C GLY A 665 -3.59 65.87 16.34
N ASP A 666 -3.99 65.10 17.37
CA ASP A 666 -5.11 65.27 18.33
C ASP A 666 -6.50 64.56 18.16
N VAL A 667 -6.61 63.50 18.99
CA VAL A 667 -7.67 63.06 19.94
C VAL A 667 -9.15 62.94 19.50
N SER A 668 -9.64 61.69 19.42
CA SER A 668 -10.72 61.09 20.24
C SER A 668 -11.63 60.09 19.49
N ALA A 669 -11.83 58.94 20.14
CA ALA A 669 -12.99 58.03 20.10
C ALA A 669 -13.48 57.36 18.79
N VAL A 670 -13.22 56.04 18.73
CA VAL A 670 -14.07 54.94 18.23
C VAL A 670 -14.47 54.95 16.74
N SER A 671 -13.83 54.08 15.93
CA SER A 671 -14.49 53.05 15.08
C SER A 671 -13.55 52.49 13.99
N GLY A 672 -13.62 51.18 13.73
CA GLY A 672 -13.41 50.62 12.38
C GLY A 672 -12.11 49.88 12.06
N LEU A 673 -12.04 48.60 12.45
CA LEU A 673 -11.41 47.46 11.74
C LEU A 673 -10.35 47.76 10.66
N SER A 674 -9.07 47.80 11.03
CA SER A 674 -7.97 47.42 10.12
C SER A 674 -7.80 45.90 10.14
N GLY A 675 -8.56 45.20 9.28
CA GLY A 675 -8.68 43.74 9.26
C GLY A 675 -7.41 42.99 8.82
N GLY A 676 -6.39 42.92 9.68
CA GLY A 676 -5.25 42.02 9.51
C GLY A 676 -5.65 40.55 9.67
N ARG A 677 -4.98 39.63 8.95
CA ARG A 677 -5.24 38.18 9.09
C ARG A 677 -4.83 37.68 10.47
N ILE A 678 -5.68 36.84 11.07
CA ILE A 678 -5.45 36.23 12.38
C ILE A 678 -4.97 34.79 12.21
N ALA A 679 -3.83 34.46 12.82
CA ALA A 679 -3.27 33.12 12.86
C ALA A 679 -3.22 32.58 14.28
N LEU A 680 -3.57 31.31 14.48
CA LEU A 680 -3.49 30.62 15.76
C LEU A 680 -2.51 29.46 15.65
N VAL A 681 -1.58 29.36 16.60
CA VAL A 681 -0.57 28.30 16.62
C VAL A 681 -0.67 27.50 17.92
N THR A 682 -0.88 26.18 17.80
CA THR A 682 -0.89 25.28 18.97
C THR A 682 0.53 24.93 19.42
N GLY A 683 0.79 24.94 20.73
CA GLY A 683 2.12 24.64 21.28
C GLY A 683 3.20 25.65 20.86
N GLY A 684 2.84 26.93 20.82
CA GLY A 684 3.67 28.02 20.31
C GLY A 684 4.70 28.59 21.29
N ASN A 685 4.93 28.00 22.47
CA ASN A 685 5.85 28.54 23.48
C ASN A 685 7.31 28.09 23.33
N LYS A 686 7.63 27.16 22.42
CA LYS A 686 9.00 26.67 22.18
C LYS A 686 9.19 26.08 20.78
N GLY A 687 10.44 25.88 20.38
CA GLY A 687 10.81 25.13 19.17
C GLY A 687 10.19 25.70 17.89
N VAL A 688 9.72 24.79 17.01
CA VAL A 688 9.10 25.14 15.72
C VAL A 688 7.87 26.03 15.89
N GLY A 689 7.05 25.78 16.91
CA GLY A 689 5.83 26.55 17.15
C GLY A 689 6.11 28.01 17.48
N LEU A 690 7.06 28.28 18.38
CA LEU A 690 7.46 29.65 18.74
C LEU A 690 8.01 30.42 17.56
N GLU A 691 8.84 29.77 16.75
CA GLU A 691 9.46 30.39 15.60
C GLU A 691 8.47 30.58 14.45
N THR A 692 7.48 29.69 14.33
CA THR A 692 6.32 29.89 13.45
C THR A 692 5.52 31.14 13.87
N CYS A 693 5.27 31.33 15.17
CA CYS A 693 4.62 32.56 15.67
C CYS A 693 5.43 33.81 15.31
N ARG A 694 6.76 33.77 15.53
CA ARG A 694 7.67 34.88 15.24
C ARG A 694 7.65 35.26 13.76
N GLN A 695 7.75 34.27 12.86
CA GLN A 695 7.77 34.47 11.41
C GLN A 695 6.42 34.91 10.86
N LEU A 696 5.29 34.40 11.37
CA LEU A 696 3.97 34.90 10.95
C LEU A 696 3.75 36.35 11.38
N ALA A 697 4.13 36.68 12.61
CA ALA A 697 3.99 38.04 13.10
C ALA A 697 4.90 39.03 12.34
N SER A 698 6.11 38.62 11.95
CA SER A 698 7.00 39.43 11.10
C SER A 698 6.46 39.64 9.67
N LYS A 699 5.49 38.82 9.24
CA LYS A 699 4.73 39.00 7.98
C LYS A 699 3.47 39.85 8.17
N GLY A 700 3.28 40.47 9.34
CA GLY A 700 2.18 41.39 9.62
C GLY A 700 0.86 40.71 10.01
N LEU A 701 0.89 39.44 10.40
CA LEU A 701 -0.29 38.75 10.93
C LEU A 701 -0.41 38.97 12.43
N LYS A 702 -1.65 39.03 12.92
CA LYS A 702 -1.92 38.93 14.36
C LYS A 702 -1.87 37.47 14.77
N VAL A 703 -1.02 37.13 15.73
CA VAL A 703 -0.80 35.73 16.12
C VAL A 703 -1.32 35.43 17.52
N VAL A 704 -2.17 34.41 17.64
CA VAL A 704 -2.56 33.79 18.91
C VAL A 704 -1.59 32.64 19.20
N LEU A 705 -0.66 32.90 20.13
CA LEU A 705 0.29 31.92 20.63
C LEU A 705 -0.35 31.16 21.78
N THR A 706 -0.39 29.83 21.69
CA THR A 706 -0.99 29.01 22.75
C THR A 706 0.01 28.06 23.40
N ALA A 707 -0.21 27.76 24.68
CA ALA A 707 0.60 26.84 25.45
C ALA A 707 -0.19 26.25 26.63
N ARG A 708 0.17 25.02 27.03
CA ARG A 708 -0.43 24.37 28.21
C ARG A 708 -0.08 25.10 29.51
N ASN A 709 1.18 25.52 29.64
CA ASN A 709 1.67 26.27 30.80
C ASN A 709 1.59 27.77 30.52
N GLU A 710 0.79 28.47 31.31
CA GLU A 710 0.55 29.90 31.17
C GLU A 710 1.82 30.74 31.34
N ALA A 711 2.62 30.49 32.38
CA ALA A 711 3.85 31.25 32.62
C ALA A 711 4.83 31.18 31.44
N ARG A 712 5.05 29.98 30.89
CA ARG A 712 5.91 29.79 29.71
C ARG A 712 5.33 30.43 28.44
N GLY A 713 4.00 30.47 28.33
CA GLY A 713 3.31 31.10 27.21
C GLY A 713 3.44 32.62 27.24
N LEU A 714 3.25 33.23 28.40
CA LEU A 714 3.42 34.67 28.62
C LEU A 714 4.88 35.10 28.37
N GLU A 715 5.85 34.33 28.88
CA GLU A 715 7.28 34.56 28.62
C GLU A 715 7.59 34.52 27.11
N ALA A 716 7.05 33.54 26.39
CA ALA A 716 7.23 33.42 24.95
C ALA A 716 6.63 34.61 24.18
N VAL A 717 5.42 35.06 24.54
CA VAL A 717 4.80 36.24 23.93
C VAL A 717 5.61 37.49 24.18
N GLU A 718 6.10 37.70 25.39
CA GLU A 718 6.96 38.84 25.73
C GLU A 718 8.25 38.84 24.88
N GLY A 719 8.87 37.67 24.71
CA GLY A 719 10.04 37.50 23.86
C GLY A 719 9.80 37.87 22.39
N VAL A 720 8.61 37.57 21.84
CA VAL A 720 8.24 37.91 20.46
C VAL A 720 7.85 39.38 20.33
N ARG A 721 7.11 39.94 21.31
CA ARG A 721 6.67 41.35 21.32
C ARG A 721 7.82 42.35 21.36
N ARG A 722 8.95 42.00 22.00
CA ARG A 722 10.18 42.84 21.98
C ARG A 722 10.69 43.13 20.56
N SER A 723 10.25 42.37 19.55
CA SER A 723 10.57 42.60 18.13
C SER A 723 9.49 43.41 17.38
N GLY A 724 8.53 44.03 18.08
CA GLY A 724 7.46 44.85 17.49
C GLY A 724 6.28 44.06 16.90
N ALA A 725 6.18 42.78 17.23
CA ALA A 725 5.21 41.84 16.66
C ALA A 725 3.85 41.83 17.40
N ASP A 726 2.74 41.74 16.64
CA ASP A 726 1.36 41.66 17.17
C ASP A 726 1.00 40.22 17.55
N VAL A 727 1.37 39.83 18.78
CA VAL A 727 1.13 38.48 19.32
C VAL A 727 0.36 38.57 20.64
N VAL A 728 -0.62 37.69 20.81
CA VAL A 728 -1.39 37.52 22.06
C VAL A 728 -1.27 36.08 22.58
N PHE A 729 -1.36 35.93 23.89
CA PHE A 729 -1.32 34.62 24.54
C PHE A 729 -2.74 34.13 24.83
N HIS A 730 -2.96 32.82 24.69
CA HIS A 730 -4.09 32.12 25.30
C HIS A 730 -3.66 30.73 25.79
N GLN A 731 -4.08 30.33 26.99
CA GLN A 731 -3.77 28.98 27.49
C GLN A 731 -4.53 27.92 26.68
N LEU A 732 -3.86 26.82 26.33
CA LEU A 732 -4.48 25.71 25.62
C LEU A 732 -3.86 24.38 26.06
N ASP A 733 -4.69 23.49 26.57
CA ASP A 733 -4.42 22.06 26.52
C ASP A 733 -5.26 21.40 25.43
N VAL A 734 -4.59 20.87 24.40
CA VAL A 734 -5.27 20.36 23.19
C VAL A 734 -6.09 19.10 23.45
N ILE A 735 -5.89 18.43 24.58
CA ILE A 735 -6.61 17.22 24.99
C ILE A 735 -7.74 17.49 26.00
N ASP A 736 -7.92 18.75 26.42
CA ASP A 736 -8.98 19.17 27.35
C ASP A 736 -10.08 19.92 26.57
N PRO A 737 -11.27 19.32 26.37
CA PRO A 737 -12.39 19.95 25.67
C PRO A 737 -12.79 21.30 26.25
N ASP A 738 -12.71 21.49 27.58
CA ASP A 738 -13.08 22.76 28.20
C ASP A 738 -12.04 23.84 27.89
N SER A 739 -10.75 23.48 27.87
CA SER A 739 -9.69 24.38 27.43
C SER A 739 -9.83 24.78 25.96
N VAL A 740 -10.24 23.85 25.10
CA VAL A 740 -10.46 24.11 23.67
C VAL A 740 -11.69 24.99 23.45
N ALA A 741 -12.78 24.76 24.19
CA ALA A 741 -13.98 25.58 24.15
C ALA A 741 -13.70 27.03 24.55
N ARG A 742 -12.97 27.24 25.66
CA ARG A 742 -12.54 28.59 26.09
C ARG A 742 -11.71 29.30 25.02
N LEU A 743 -10.84 28.58 24.32
CA LEU A 743 -10.06 29.14 23.21
C LEU A 743 -10.96 29.57 22.04
N ALA A 744 -11.95 28.75 21.66
CA ALA A 744 -12.88 29.10 20.60
C ALA A 744 -13.73 30.32 20.97
N ASP A 745 -14.21 30.39 22.22
CA ASP A 745 -14.93 31.55 22.76
C ASP A 745 -14.06 32.82 22.72
N PHE A 746 -12.80 32.72 23.16
CA PHE A 746 -11.84 33.81 23.09
C PHE A 746 -11.63 34.32 21.65
N VAL A 747 -11.41 33.43 20.68
CA VAL A 747 -11.19 33.82 19.28
C VAL A 747 -12.44 34.49 18.70
N ARG A 748 -13.62 33.94 19.00
CA ARG A 748 -14.90 34.53 18.58
C ARG A 748 -15.09 35.92 19.16
N ASP A 749 -14.90 36.07 20.46
CA ASP A 749 -15.22 37.31 21.17
C ASP A 749 -14.19 38.42 20.88
N GLN A 750 -12.91 38.07 20.68
CA GLN A 750 -11.85 39.04 20.40
C GLN A 750 -11.72 39.39 18.91
N PHE A 751 -11.96 38.42 18.02
CA PHE A 751 -11.62 38.57 16.60
C PHE A 751 -12.80 38.34 15.64
N GLY A 752 -13.86 37.67 16.08
CA GLY A 752 -15.04 37.35 15.28
C GLY A 752 -14.83 36.28 14.19
N LYS A 753 -13.57 35.98 13.83
CA LYS A 753 -13.19 34.98 12.83
C LYS A 753 -11.77 34.47 13.08
N LEU A 754 -11.38 33.40 12.38
CA LEU A 754 -9.99 32.92 12.31
C LEU A 754 -9.59 32.72 10.85
N ASP A 755 -8.40 33.19 10.44
CA ASP A 755 -7.95 33.01 9.05
C ASP A 755 -7.01 31.80 8.91
N ILE A 756 -6.18 31.53 9.91
CA ILE A 756 -5.18 30.45 9.85
C ILE A 756 -5.14 29.69 11.17
N LEU A 757 -5.28 28.36 11.13
CA LEU A 757 -4.98 27.45 12.23
C LEU A 757 -3.74 26.63 11.92
N ILE A 758 -2.76 26.62 12.82
CA ILE A 758 -1.58 25.76 12.75
C ILE A 758 -1.59 24.78 13.93
N ASN A 759 -1.89 23.52 13.62
CA ASN A 759 -1.83 22.41 14.57
C ASN A 759 -0.38 21.92 14.68
N ASN A 760 0.37 22.51 15.61
CA ASN A 760 1.77 22.21 15.86
C ASN A 760 2.02 21.41 17.16
N ALA A 761 1.12 21.47 18.13
CA ALA A 761 1.26 20.72 19.38
C ALA A 761 1.46 19.21 19.12
N GLY A 762 2.41 18.60 19.83
CA GLY A 762 2.64 17.17 19.74
C GLY A 762 3.73 16.66 20.66
N ILE A 763 3.74 15.34 20.85
CA ILE A 763 4.69 14.58 21.67
C ILE A 763 5.26 13.39 20.89
N SER A 764 6.39 12.83 21.33
CA SER A 764 7.05 11.69 20.66
C SER A 764 6.41 10.33 20.96
N GLY A 765 5.64 10.20 22.05
CA GLY A 765 5.01 8.93 22.44
C GLY A 765 5.99 7.83 22.82
N VAL A 766 7.14 8.21 23.38
CA VAL A 766 8.18 7.29 23.85
C VAL A 766 8.75 7.78 25.17
N ASP A 767 9.03 6.84 26.05
CA ASP A 767 9.71 7.08 27.32
C ASP A 767 11.23 7.10 27.10
N ARG A 768 11.91 8.03 27.77
CA ARG A 768 13.34 8.32 27.59
C ARG A 768 13.99 8.62 28.92
N ASP A 769 15.15 8.01 29.17
CA ASP A 769 15.96 8.29 30.35
C ASP A 769 16.58 9.70 30.27
N PRO A 770 16.17 10.65 31.15
CA PRO A 770 16.67 12.03 31.12
C PRO A 770 18.20 12.15 31.30
N VAL A 771 18.82 11.23 32.04
CA VAL A 771 20.27 11.21 32.29
C VAL A 771 21.02 10.85 31.02
N LEU A 772 20.49 9.89 30.26
CA LEU A 772 21.06 9.44 29.01
C LEU A 772 20.92 10.49 27.90
N VAL A 773 19.77 11.18 27.84
CA VAL A 773 19.52 12.30 26.92
C VAL A 773 20.51 13.44 27.15
N ALA A 774 20.84 13.75 28.40
CA ALA A 774 21.80 14.81 28.72
C ALA A 774 23.23 14.47 28.28
N LYS A 775 23.67 13.21 28.46
CA LYS A 775 25.02 12.76 28.07
C LYS A 775 25.24 12.75 26.56
N VAL A 776 24.20 12.40 25.78
CA VAL A 776 24.33 12.31 24.32
C VAL A 776 24.40 13.68 23.65
N LYS A 777 23.83 14.72 24.26
CA LYS A 777 23.96 16.10 23.75
C LYS A 777 25.40 16.53 23.47
N GLU A 778 26.38 16.00 24.22
CA GLU A 778 27.81 16.29 24.05
C GLU A 778 28.47 15.49 22.91
N GLN A 779 27.87 14.38 22.48
CA GLN A 779 28.41 13.45 21.46
C GLN A 779 27.70 13.55 20.10
N VAL A 780 26.60 14.30 20.02
CA VAL A 780 25.76 14.42 18.83
C VAL A 780 26.50 15.02 17.63
N GLU A 781 27.45 15.92 17.85
CA GLU A 781 28.17 16.61 16.76
C GLU A 781 29.03 15.66 15.92
N SER A 782 29.50 14.54 16.50
CA SER A 782 30.29 13.54 15.78
C SER A 782 29.45 12.45 15.08
N MET A 783 28.14 12.43 15.30
CA MET A 783 27.24 11.41 14.73
C MET A 783 26.56 11.91 13.44
N ASP A 784 26.51 11.05 12.42
CA ASP A 784 25.69 11.29 11.23
C ASP A 784 24.18 11.10 11.51
N VAL A 785 23.32 11.43 10.54
CA VAL A 785 21.86 11.40 10.72
C VAL A 785 21.35 9.99 11.00
N ASP A 786 21.89 8.97 10.34
CA ASP A 786 21.44 7.59 10.48
C ASP A 786 21.86 7.03 11.85
N GLN A 787 23.08 7.34 12.29
CA GLN A 787 23.56 7.03 13.64
C GLN A 787 22.70 7.68 14.72
N ARG A 788 22.29 8.94 14.53
CA ARG A 788 21.38 9.63 15.47
C ARG A 788 20.01 8.95 15.52
N VAL A 789 19.44 8.61 14.36
CA VAL A 789 18.14 7.92 14.29
C VAL A 789 18.21 6.53 14.94
N GLN A 790 19.27 5.77 14.66
CA GLN A 790 19.49 4.46 15.26
C GLN A 790 19.67 4.56 16.77
N TRP A 791 20.43 5.54 17.24
CA TRP A 791 20.59 5.79 18.68
C TRP A 791 19.25 6.10 19.35
N MET A 792 18.42 6.97 18.74
CA MET A 792 17.08 7.27 19.28
C MET A 792 16.22 6.02 19.38
N LYS A 793 16.33 5.11 18.42
CA LYS A 793 15.61 3.83 18.41
C LYS A 793 16.06 2.90 19.54
N GLU A 794 17.36 2.80 19.78
CA GLU A 794 17.92 1.92 20.82
C GLU A 794 17.71 2.44 22.24
N ASN A 795 17.55 3.77 22.40
CA ASN A 795 17.53 4.45 23.68
C ASN A 795 16.17 5.10 24.01
N SER A 796 15.12 4.75 23.26
CA SER A 796 13.73 5.12 23.59
C SER A 796 12.93 3.86 23.86
N LYS A 797 12.11 3.89 24.91
CA LYS A 797 11.20 2.80 25.26
C LYS A 797 9.79 3.15 24.82
N GLU A 798 9.17 2.29 24.02
CA GLU A 798 7.76 2.44 23.66
C GLU A 798 6.90 1.69 24.69
N THR A 799 5.98 2.40 25.35
CA THR A 799 5.02 1.79 26.29
C THR A 799 3.60 2.03 25.78
N TYR A 800 2.65 1.18 26.20
CA TYR A 800 1.26 1.32 25.79
C TYR A 800 0.65 2.66 26.23
N GLU A 801 0.98 3.12 27.45
CA GLU A 801 0.48 4.41 27.96
C GLU A 801 1.04 5.60 27.16
N GLU A 802 2.34 5.58 26.84
CA GLU A 802 2.96 6.59 25.97
C GLU A 802 2.39 6.55 24.54
N ALA A 803 2.12 5.35 24.01
CA ALA A 803 1.49 5.19 22.70
C ALA A 803 0.07 5.78 22.68
N LYS A 804 -0.73 5.50 23.72
CA LYS A 804 -2.08 6.03 23.88
C LYS A 804 -2.08 7.55 24.04
N GLU A 805 -1.19 8.10 24.88
CA GLU A 805 -1.07 9.54 25.06
C GLU A 805 -0.60 10.26 23.78
N CYS A 806 0.26 9.60 23.00
CA CYS A 806 0.68 10.08 21.68
C CYS A 806 -0.50 10.23 20.72
N MET A 807 -1.40 9.23 20.67
CA MET A 807 -2.63 9.31 19.85
C MET A 807 -3.55 10.42 20.33
N ARG A 808 -3.76 10.50 21.66
CA ARG A 808 -4.59 11.54 22.30
C ARG A 808 -4.11 12.94 21.94
N THR A 809 -2.81 13.19 21.99
CA THR A 809 -2.26 14.52 21.72
C THR A 809 -2.12 14.82 20.22
N ASN A 810 -1.48 13.92 19.46
CA ASN A 810 -1.03 14.22 18.09
C ASN A 810 -2.15 14.12 17.04
N TYR A 811 -3.17 13.30 17.28
CA TYR A 811 -4.32 13.15 16.38
C TYR A 811 -5.58 13.73 17.02
N TYR A 812 -6.06 13.15 18.13
CA TYR A 812 -7.33 13.56 18.73
C TYR A 812 -7.32 15.01 19.21
N GLY A 813 -6.21 15.50 19.78
CA GLY A 813 -6.09 16.89 20.20
C GLY A 813 -6.10 17.87 19.02
N ALA A 814 -5.41 17.52 17.91
CA ALA A 814 -5.48 18.31 16.68
C ALA A 814 -6.89 18.30 16.07
N LYS A 815 -7.57 17.14 16.09
CA LYS A 815 -8.96 16.98 15.64
C LYS A 815 -9.90 17.87 16.47
N LEU A 816 -9.85 17.78 17.79
CA LEU A 816 -10.68 18.53 18.73
C LEU A 816 -10.53 20.04 18.57
N VAL A 817 -9.29 20.54 18.48
CA VAL A 817 -9.02 21.96 18.24
C VAL A 817 -9.55 22.39 16.86
N THR A 818 -9.37 21.55 15.84
CA THR A 818 -9.86 21.84 14.49
C THR A 818 -11.37 21.95 14.47
N GLU A 819 -12.09 20.97 15.03
CA GLU A 819 -13.56 20.96 15.08
C GLU A 819 -14.12 22.19 15.81
N ALA A 820 -13.53 22.57 16.94
CA ALA A 820 -13.99 23.71 17.73
C ALA A 820 -13.78 25.06 17.01
N LEU A 821 -12.70 25.19 16.23
CA LEU A 821 -12.35 26.44 15.52
C LEU A 821 -12.86 26.48 14.07
N LEU A 822 -13.34 25.37 13.53
CA LEU A 822 -13.82 25.26 12.15
C LEU A 822 -14.93 26.26 11.81
N PRO A 823 -15.95 26.51 12.67
CA PRO A 823 -16.96 27.52 12.38
C PRO A 823 -16.35 28.93 12.19
N LEU A 824 -15.32 29.28 12.98
CA LEU A 824 -14.63 30.57 12.89
C LEU A 824 -13.73 30.66 11.66
N LEU A 825 -13.13 29.54 11.25
CA LEU A 825 -12.34 29.43 10.02
C LEU A 825 -13.20 29.59 8.76
N GLN A 826 -14.43 29.08 8.77
CA GLN A 826 -15.38 29.21 7.65
C GLN A 826 -15.88 30.65 7.46
N LEU A 827 -15.79 31.50 8.49
CA LEU A 827 -16.08 32.94 8.37
C LEU A 827 -14.99 33.70 7.62
N SER A 828 -13.78 33.13 7.46
CA SER A 828 -12.73 33.72 6.66
C SER A 828 -12.94 33.43 5.17
N SER A 829 -12.80 34.46 4.33
CA SER A 829 -12.74 34.30 2.86
C SER A 829 -11.49 33.55 2.39
N SER A 830 -10.55 33.28 3.29
CA SER A 830 -9.22 32.74 3.01
C SER A 830 -8.79 31.79 4.13
N GLY A 831 -9.71 30.93 4.60
CA GLY A 831 -9.49 30.02 5.73
C GLY A 831 -8.43 28.94 5.44
N ARG A 832 -7.51 28.73 6.39
CA ARG A 832 -6.41 27.75 6.27
C ARG A 832 -6.26 26.89 7.51
N ILE A 833 -5.98 25.60 7.30
CA ILE A 833 -5.57 24.67 8.37
C ILE A 833 -4.24 24.04 7.95
N VAL A 834 -3.25 24.14 8.81
CA VAL A 834 -1.91 23.61 8.62
C VAL A 834 -1.62 22.59 9.71
N ASN A 835 -1.57 21.31 9.33
CA ASN A 835 -1.25 20.22 10.23
C ASN A 835 0.24 19.91 10.20
N VAL A 836 0.96 20.20 11.29
CA VAL A 836 2.40 19.89 11.39
C VAL A 836 2.57 18.40 11.66
N SER A 837 3.10 17.71 10.66
CA SER A 837 3.31 16.27 10.60
C SER A 837 4.80 15.92 10.63
N SER A 838 5.23 14.83 9.97
CA SER A 838 6.61 14.36 9.99
C SER A 838 6.96 13.53 8.76
N GLY A 839 8.22 13.53 8.31
CA GLY A 839 8.70 12.59 7.29
C GLY A 839 8.53 11.11 7.69
N PHE A 840 8.41 10.81 8.98
CA PHE A 840 8.11 9.46 9.46
C PHE A 840 6.64 9.04 9.31
N SER A 841 5.76 9.95 8.91
CA SER A 841 4.32 9.69 8.69
C SER A 841 3.98 9.17 7.29
N LEU A 842 4.96 9.09 6.39
CA LEU A 842 4.75 8.65 5.00
C LEU A 842 4.39 7.17 4.94
N LEU A 843 3.48 6.80 4.04
CA LEU A 843 2.96 5.43 3.95
C LEU A 843 4.03 4.41 3.55
N ARG A 844 5.11 4.82 2.86
CA ARG A 844 6.31 3.98 2.66
C ARG A 844 6.90 3.35 3.94
N ASN A 845 6.59 3.89 5.12
CA ASN A 845 7.07 3.35 6.40
C ASN A 845 6.18 2.23 6.96
N PHE A 846 5.00 1.99 6.37
CA PHE A 846 4.13 0.87 6.71
C PHE A 846 4.60 -0.38 5.95
N ASN A 847 4.52 -1.55 6.57
CA ASN A 847 4.96 -2.81 5.95
C ASN A 847 3.78 -3.62 5.36
N ASN A 848 2.55 -3.24 5.68
CA ASN A 848 1.33 -3.86 5.17
C ASN A 848 0.70 -3.00 4.05
N GLU A 849 0.58 -3.57 2.84
CA GLU A 849 0.00 -2.88 1.68
C GLU A 849 -1.50 -2.62 1.82
N GLU A 850 -2.25 -3.45 2.56
CA GLU A 850 -3.66 -3.21 2.84
C GLU A 850 -3.82 -1.98 3.73
N LEU A 851 -3.02 -1.87 4.82
CA LEU A 851 -3.00 -0.66 5.66
C LEU A 851 -2.62 0.59 4.85
N LYS A 852 -1.64 0.51 3.95
CA LYS A 852 -1.30 1.63 3.06
C LYS A 852 -2.48 2.04 2.19
N ASN A 853 -3.18 1.08 1.61
CA ASN A 853 -4.35 1.35 0.79
C ASN A 853 -5.47 1.99 1.61
N GLU A 854 -5.72 1.50 2.83
CA GLU A 854 -6.73 2.09 3.72
C GLU A 854 -6.43 3.56 4.05
N PHE A 855 -5.19 3.89 4.44
CA PHE A 855 -4.81 5.30 4.68
C PHE A 855 -4.76 6.16 3.41
N ASN A 856 -4.65 5.56 2.22
CA ASN A 856 -4.52 6.29 0.97
C ASN A 856 -5.85 6.51 0.21
N ASP A 857 -6.88 5.72 0.50
CA ASP A 857 -8.18 5.71 -0.20
C ASP A 857 -9.10 6.88 0.22
N VAL A 858 -8.75 8.10 -0.19
CA VAL A 858 -9.53 9.32 0.17
C VAL A 858 -10.97 9.34 -0.32
N ASP A 859 -11.28 8.57 -1.35
CA ASP A 859 -12.65 8.55 -1.85
C ASP A 859 -13.58 7.85 -0.87
N ASN A 860 -13.10 6.82 -0.16
CA ASN A 860 -13.87 6.03 0.81
C ASN A 860 -13.48 6.26 2.28
N LEU A 861 -12.36 6.92 2.56
CA LEU A 861 -11.86 7.12 3.92
C LEU A 861 -12.75 8.09 4.71
N THR A 862 -13.13 7.67 5.92
CA THR A 862 -13.96 8.44 6.85
C THR A 862 -13.23 8.63 8.18
N GLU A 863 -13.65 9.62 8.97
CA GLU A 863 -13.10 9.82 10.32
C GLU A 863 -13.30 8.59 11.21
N LYS A 864 -14.48 7.97 11.15
CA LYS A 864 -14.77 6.73 11.87
C LYS A 864 -13.79 5.60 11.51
N LYS A 865 -13.49 5.43 10.22
CA LYS A 865 -12.53 4.41 9.77
C LYS A 865 -11.11 4.71 10.24
N LEU A 866 -10.72 5.98 10.34
CA LEU A 866 -9.43 6.37 10.94
C LEU A 866 -9.38 6.03 12.44
N GLU A 867 -10.47 6.27 13.16
CA GLU A 867 -10.58 5.92 14.59
C GLU A 867 -10.51 4.38 14.79
N GLU A 868 -11.20 3.60 13.96
CA GLU A 868 -11.12 2.13 13.96
C GLU A 868 -9.68 1.62 13.69
N LEU A 869 -8.96 2.27 12.76
CA LEU A 869 -7.56 1.96 12.47
C LEU A 869 -6.63 2.28 13.65
N LEU A 870 -6.87 3.39 14.35
CA LEU A 870 -6.10 3.75 15.54
C LEU A 870 -6.37 2.79 16.71
N ASP A 871 -7.62 2.38 16.91
CA ASP A 871 -7.99 1.40 17.91
C ASP A 871 -7.32 0.05 17.63
N SER A 872 -7.37 -0.42 16.36
CA SER A 872 -6.68 -1.62 15.92
C SER A 872 -5.16 -1.55 16.15
N PHE A 873 -4.52 -0.41 15.85
CA PHE A 873 -3.11 -0.21 16.17
C PHE A 873 -2.83 -0.33 17.67
N LEU A 874 -3.65 0.28 18.54
CA LEU A 874 -3.45 0.22 19.99
C LEU A 874 -3.68 -1.19 20.55
N GLU A 875 -4.65 -1.93 20.01
CA GLU A 875 -4.86 -3.35 20.34
C GLU A 875 -3.64 -4.20 19.95
N ASP A 876 -3.14 -4.02 18.73
CA ASP A 876 -1.94 -4.71 18.24
C ASP A 876 -0.69 -4.31 19.04
N PHE A 877 -0.58 -3.05 19.45
CA PHE A 877 0.50 -2.56 20.31
C PHE A 877 0.45 -3.25 21.67
N LYS A 878 -0.74 -3.36 22.27
CA LYS A 878 -0.94 -4.05 23.56
C LYS A 878 -0.68 -5.55 23.47
N ALA A 879 -1.00 -6.16 22.33
CA ALA A 879 -0.80 -7.59 22.06
C ALA A 879 0.62 -7.94 21.57
N ASN A 880 1.50 -6.93 21.38
CA ASN A 880 2.83 -7.09 20.79
C ASN A 880 2.80 -7.69 19.36
N LEU A 881 1.82 -7.28 18.56
CA LEU A 881 1.57 -7.75 17.19
C LEU A 881 1.87 -6.69 16.11
N ILE A 882 2.35 -5.50 16.48
CA ILE A 882 2.57 -4.39 15.53
C ILE A 882 3.45 -4.77 14.33
N GLU A 883 4.54 -5.51 14.57
CA GLU A 883 5.42 -5.96 13.48
C GLU A 883 4.74 -7.03 12.61
N ALA A 884 4.07 -7.99 13.25
CA ALA A 884 3.40 -9.10 12.57
C ALA A 884 2.26 -8.62 11.65
N HIS A 885 1.52 -7.58 12.06
CA HIS A 885 0.45 -6.98 11.27
C HIS A 885 0.93 -5.87 10.32
N GLY A 886 2.24 -5.59 10.31
CA GLY A 886 2.89 -4.69 9.38
C GLY A 886 2.67 -3.20 9.66
N TRP A 887 2.37 -2.85 10.91
CA TRP A 887 2.45 -1.47 11.40
C TRP A 887 3.91 -0.97 11.35
N PRO A 888 4.14 0.36 11.27
CA PRO A 888 5.49 0.90 11.22
C PRO A 888 6.23 0.64 12.53
N THR A 889 7.37 -0.05 12.47
CA THR A 889 8.22 -0.39 13.62
C THR A 889 9.51 0.44 13.66
N GLY A 890 10.40 0.15 14.61
CA GLY A 890 11.73 0.73 14.67
C GLY A 890 11.80 2.08 15.37
N GLY A 891 11.11 2.22 16.50
CA GLY A 891 11.14 3.41 17.36
C GLY A 891 10.05 4.42 17.00
N SER A 892 9.35 4.91 18.03
CA SER A 892 8.26 5.90 17.93
C SER A 892 7.12 5.45 17.00
N SER A 893 6.75 4.18 17.05
CA SER A 893 5.70 3.54 16.25
C SER A 893 4.37 4.28 16.38
N ALA A 894 3.97 4.63 17.61
CA ALA A 894 2.75 5.41 17.87
C ALA A 894 2.80 6.81 17.24
N TYR A 895 3.95 7.47 17.26
CA TYR A 895 4.15 8.77 16.61
C TYR A 895 3.95 8.68 15.09
N LYS A 896 4.52 7.65 14.46
CA LYS A 896 4.39 7.40 13.01
C LYS A 896 2.92 7.24 12.61
N VAL A 897 2.20 6.38 13.32
CA VAL A 897 0.78 6.11 13.07
C VAL A 897 -0.10 7.32 13.35
N ALA A 898 0.13 8.03 14.47
CA ALA A 898 -0.65 9.25 14.80
C ALA A 898 -0.50 10.33 13.72
N LYS A 899 0.72 10.56 13.23
CA LYS A 899 0.98 11.57 12.19
C LYS A 899 0.51 11.12 10.81
N ALA A 900 0.56 9.84 10.49
CA ALA A 900 -0.03 9.29 9.25
C ALA A 900 -1.55 9.49 9.25
N THR A 901 -2.19 9.25 10.40
CA THR A 901 -3.63 9.47 10.61
C THR A 901 -3.98 10.95 10.49
N LEU A 902 -3.16 11.85 11.04
CA LEU A 902 -3.35 13.31 10.90
C LEU A 902 -3.29 13.75 9.42
N ASN A 903 -2.40 13.16 8.62
CA ASN A 903 -2.33 13.46 7.19
C ASN A 903 -3.55 12.94 6.42
N ALA A 904 -4.03 11.74 6.76
CA ALA A 904 -5.26 11.21 6.17
C ALA A 904 -6.48 12.07 6.54
N TYR A 905 -6.60 12.49 7.80
CA TYR A 905 -7.63 13.42 8.26
C TYR A 905 -7.56 14.78 7.56
N THR A 906 -6.36 15.27 7.27
CA THR A 906 -6.16 16.49 6.45
C THR A 906 -6.82 16.35 5.07
N ARG A 907 -6.70 15.18 4.44
CA ARG A 907 -7.30 14.92 3.12
C ARG A 907 -8.83 14.82 3.20
N ILE A 908 -9.37 14.24 4.28
CA ILE A 908 -10.82 14.22 4.56
C ILE A 908 -11.34 15.66 4.71
N LEU A 909 -10.69 16.48 5.53
CA LEU A 909 -11.08 17.88 5.72
C LEU A 909 -11.01 18.68 4.42
N ALA A 910 -9.94 18.51 3.62
CA ALA A 910 -9.79 19.21 2.35
C ALA A 910 -10.91 18.87 1.36
N LYS A 911 -11.37 17.61 1.34
CA LYS A 911 -12.51 17.15 0.55
C LYS A 911 -13.82 17.78 1.04
N ASN A 912 -14.03 17.85 2.36
CA ASN A 912 -15.24 18.41 2.96
C ASN A 912 -15.30 19.94 2.86
N TYR A 913 -14.15 20.62 2.79
CA TYR A 913 -14.04 22.08 2.78
C TYR A 913 -13.16 22.58 1.60
N PRO A 914 -13.60 22.42 0.33
CA PRO A 914 -12.78 22.69 -0.85
C PRO A 914 -12.40 24.18 -1.04
N ARG A 915 -13.14 25.09 -0.39
CA ARG A 915 -12.86 26.53 -0.41
C ARG A 915 -11.71 26.93 0.54
N MET A 916 -11.34 26.06 1.48
CA MET A 916 -10.23 26.28 2.40
C MET A 916 -8.93 25.65 1.87
N ARG A 917 -7.79 26.11 2.36
CA ARG A 917 -6.49 25.46 2.11
C ARG A 917 -6.10 24.66 3.34
N ILE A 918 -6.29 23.36 3.26
CA ILE A 918 -6.10 22.43 4.37
C ILE A 918 -4.99 21.46 3.98
N ASN A 919 -3.82 21.59 4.59
CA ASN A 919 -2.63 20.88 4.18
C ASN A 919 -1.83 20.37 5.37
N CYS A 920 -0.99 19.37 5.13
CA CYS A 920 -0.07 18.81 6.11
C CYS A 920 1.37 18.98 5.61
N LEU A 921 2.33 18.96 6.53
CA LEU A 921 3.73 19.18 6.18
C LEU A 921 4.69 18.52 7.16
N THR A 922 5.94 18.32 6.75
CA THR A 922 7.04 18.03 7.67
C THR A 922 7.90 19.28 7.92
N PRO A 923 8.21 19.64 9.17
CA PRO A 923 9.18 20.69 9.48
C PRO A 923 10.63 20.23 9.22
N GLY A 924 10.84 18.97 8.82
CA GLY A 924 12.16 18.36 8.69
C GLY A 924 12.71 17.87 10.02
N TYR A 925 13.98 17.46 10.03
CA TYR A 925 14.63 16.94 11.25
C TYR A 925 15.22 18.10 12.08
N VAL A 926 14.36 18.73 12.88
CA VAL A 926 14.64 19.96 13.63
C VAL A 926 15.21 19.68 15.02
N LYS A 927 16.17 20.49 15.49
CA LYS A 927 16.71 20.50 16.86
C LYS A 927 15.64 20.95 17.87
N SER A 928 14.85 20.00 18.36
CA SER A 928 13.72 20.23 19.28
C SER A 928 13.74 19.22 20.42
N ASP A 929 12.97 19.46 21.48
CA ASP A 929 12.81 18.49 22.57
C ASP A 929 12.35 17.12 22.06
N MET A 930 11.50 17.09 21.02
CA MET A 930 10.99 15.87 20.40
C MET A 930 12.11 15.03 19.75
N SER A 931 13.11 15.69 19.16
CA SER A 931 14.31 15.06 18.61
C SER A 931 15.49 15.04 19.58
N MET A 932 15.30 15.41 20.85
CA MET A 932 16.38 15.58 21.84
C MET A 932 17.48 16.55 21.39
N HIS A 933 17.10 17.54 20.57
CA HIS A 933 18.02 18.46 19.90
C HIS A 933 19.03 17.80 18.96
N MET A 934 18.79 16.57 18.53
CA MET A 934 19.66 15.84 17.58
C MET A 934 19.36 16.15 16.10
N GLY A 935 18.38 17.01 15.83
CA GLY A 935 18.07 17.47 14.49
C GLY A 935 19.25 18.14 13.79
N VAL A 936 19.18 18.19 12.46
CA VAL A 936 20.15 18.93 11.63
C VAL A 936 19.69 20.35 11.35
N LEU A 937 18.39 20.62 11.42
CA LEU A 937 17.81 21.93 11.19
C LEU A 937 17.63 22.71 12.48
N THR A 938 17.79 24.03 12.42
CA THR A 938 17.41 24.92 13.51
C THR A 938 15.87 25.03 13.61
N PRO A 939 15.32 25.44 14.75
CA PRO A 939 13.90 25.76 14.85
C PRO A 939 13.41 26.78 13.80
N GLU A 940 14.27 27.72 13.42
CA GLU A 940 14.01 28.75 12.39
C GLU A 940 13.88 28.17 10.99
N GLU A 941 14.81 27.31 10.59
CA GLU A 941 14.73 26.58 9.33
C GLU A 941 13.51 25.66 9.30
N GLY A 942 13.18 25.02 10.43
CA GLY A 942 12.02 24.14 10.54
C GLY A 942 10.68 24.87 10.46
N ALA A 943 10.58 26.08 11.00
CA ALA A 943 9.38 26.91 10.98
C ALA A 943 9.08 27.51 9.60
N SER A 944 10.08 27.61 8.72
CA SER A 944 9.90 28.13 7.37
C SER A 944 8.81 27.38 6.57
N ASN A 945 8.67 26.07 6.76
CA ASN A 945 7.68 25.26 6.04
C ASN A 945 6.25 25.47 6.55
N PRO A 946 5.95 25.40 7.86
CA PRO A 946 4.67 25.86 8.42
C PRO A 946 4.23 27.23 7.93
N VAL A 947 5.14 28.21 7.91
CA VAL A 947 4.85 29.57 7.47
C VAL A 947 4.56 29.61 5.96
N LYS A 948 5.35 28.91 5.14
CA LYS A 948 5.13 28.80 3.69
C LYS A 948 3.76 28.21 3.38
N VAL A 949 3.36 27.13 4.06
CA VAL A 949 2.07 26.47 3.85
C VAL A 949 0.91 27.34 4.35
N ALA A 950 1.09 28.02 5.49
CA ALA A 950 0.12 28.96 6.03
C ALA A 950 -0.12 30.19 5.13
N LEU A 951 0.84 30.55 4.28
CA LEU A 951 0.76 31.72 3.41
C LEU A 951 0.55 31.38 1.93
N LEU A 952 0.18 30.13 1.62
CA LEU A 952 -0.16 29.71 0.26
C LEU A 952 -1.26 30.62 -0.34
N PRO A 953 -1.19 30.90 -1.65
CA PRO A 953 -2.20 31.71 -2.32
C PRO A 953 -3.56 31.01 -2.30
N ASP A 954 -4.64 31.77 -2.51
CA ASP A 954 -6.00 31.25 -2.46
C ASP A 954 -6.29 30.23 -3.56
N ASP A 955 -5.53 30.19 -4.65
CA ASP A 955 -5.59 29.15 -5.69
C ASP A 955 -4.57 28.01 -5.46
N GLY A 956 -3.89 28.01 -4.31
CA GLY A 956 -2.91 27.00 -3.92
C GLY A 956 -3.52 25.61 -3.69
N PRO A 957 -2.67 24.58 -3.54
CA PRO A 957 -3.12 23.21 -3.32
C PRO A 957 -3.83 23.05 -1.97
N THR A 958 -4.75 22.07 -1.90
CA THR A 958 -5.44 21.63 -0.69
C THR A 958 -5.44 20.10 -0.64
N GLY A 959 -5.43 19.51 0.55
CA GLY A 959 -5.28 18.07 0.74
C GLY A 959 -3.88 17.54 0.41
N ALA A 960 -2.87 18.43 0.36
CA ALA A 960 -1.50 18.08 0.00
C ALA A 960 -0.61 17.89 1.23
N TYR A 961 0.47 17.14 1.02
CA TYR A 961 1.58 16.98 1.96
C TYR A 961 2.79 17.78 1.46
N PHE A 962 3.41 18.57 2.34
CA PHE A 962 4.56 19.40 2.00
C PHE A 962 5.84 18.95 2.70
N ASP A 963 6.91 18.82 1.94
CA ASP A 963 8.28 18.82 2.48
C ASP A 963 8.93 20.19 2.27
N ARG A 964 10.26 20.28 2.42
CA ARG A 964 10.98 21.55 2.26
C ARG A 964 10.97 22.04 0.81
N ASP A 965 10.94 21.13 -0.16
CA ASP A 965 11.06 21.43 -1.58
C ASP A 965 9.70 21.78 -2.20
N GLY A 966 8.60 21.31 -1.61
CA GLY A 966 7.26 21.70 -2.00
C GLY A 966 6.23 20.62 -1.73
N VAL A 967 5.27 20.47 -2.64
CA VAL A 967 4.29 19.38 -2.58
C VAL A 967 5.01 18.06 -2.84
N ALA A 968 4.87 17.12 -1.92
CA ALA A 968 5.51 15.81 -1.96
C ALA A 968 4.48 14.67 -1.90
N SER A 969 4.92 13.46 -2.28
CA SER A 969 4.08 12.26 -2.23
C SER A 969 3.76 11.90 -0.78
N PHE A 970 2.48 11.58 -0.56
CA PHE A 970 2.00 11.00 0.69
C PHE A 970 2.34 9.51 0.83
N VAL A 971 2.48 8.82 -0.31
CA VAL A 971 2.79 7.38 -0.42
C VAL A 971 4.28 7.16 -0.49
#